data_AF-A0A497QZC2-F1
#
_entry.id   AF-A0A497QZC2-F1
#
_cell.length_a   1.000
_cell.length_b   1.000
_cell.length_c   1.000
_cell.angle_alpha   90.00
_cell.angle_beta   90.00
_cell.angle_gamma   90.00
#
_symmetry.space_group_name_H-M   'P 1'
#
loop_
_entity.id
_entity.type
_entity.pdbx_description
1 polymer ?
#
loop_
_entity_poly.entity_id
_entity_poly.type
_entity_poly.pdbx_seq_one_letter_code
_entity_poly.pdbx_strand_id
1 'polypeptide(L)'
;IREQCAWPHFDFPEEATQKAKDLINMALAKARFDEPLEKIMMPIGKRVLVIGGGIAGIQASLDLGDAGFDVYLVEKEPSIGGKMKQLSRTFPTEDCASCILSPKMADVSINPNINLLTYSEVKKIEGYLGNFEVTVEKKPTYVDPKRCTCCDKCVDVCPVVVPNEYDEGLTIRKAIYLPNPIAVPHSYVLDDEACLGLFPLACGKCQEVCEPGAINFDQYPEEIKFKVDTIIVATGYDIFDASQKAVYGFGRYENVITALDLERMIVYAAQGKPLKNLGKRISFIQCVGSRDEQVGNENCSRVCCMYATKLASLLKHSNPERDIYVFYTDLRAYGKGFEEYYKRAQNIGVKFIRGRVAEVIEDSRTKKLTLKVEDTLTRQIIESEFDTVVLSVGLRPNKGTEKIADMLKLARSSDGFLQEAHPKFRPVDTLTDGVFLAGTVQGPKDIPDTVAQGSAASSRAIKLMNQGEYSLAPIMAFVHKDLCKPSECATPCIESCPLGAISVNEVAKINEALCKGCGSCIASCPKDALDLHVYTNAQLLAEVEAVMKDKKKGETRFIIFADDMTGYRLADNVGTAKMAYSLNSRIIRVPSCARITPKLMLQSLAYGADGILFGESEEKSSPYPHVIKAINKNVSEIKNVLKQHGLEEERIRFVQFVTVMLGGFVNYVNNLSDFIKKAGPIPDEKRKKLL
;
A
#
# COMPACT_ATOMS: atom_id res chain seq x y z
N ILE A 1 -28.41 -1.94 -0.49
CA ILE A 1 -29.21 -2.96 -1.22
C ILE A 1 -28.63 -3.37 -2.60
N ARG A 2 -27.44 -2.91 -3.00
CA ARG A 2 -26.83 -3.28 -4.29
C ARG A 2 -25.74 -4.32 -4.12
N GLU A 3 -24.59 -3.93 -3.59
CA GLU A 3 -23.41 -4.78 -3.41
C GLU A 3 -23.70 -5.96 -2.47
N GLN A 4 -24.41 -5.73 -1.37
CA GLN A 4 -24.68 -6.77 -0.36
C GLN A 4 -26.03 -7.47 -0.54
N CYS A 5 -26.70 -7.22 -1.68
CA CYS A 5 -28.03 -7.78 -1.96
C CYS A 5 -28.27 -8.07 -3.46
N ALA A 6 -28.56 -7.07 -4.28
CA ALA A 6 -28.93 -7.31 -5.69
C ALA A 6 -27.83 -7.97 -6.53
N TRP A 7 -26.57 -7.56 -6.38
CA TRP A 7 -25.46 -8.09 -7.17
C TRP A 7 -25.00 -9.52 -6.83
N PRO A 8 -24.97 -9.96 -5.57
CA PRO A 8 -24.62 -11.35 -5.25
C PRO A 8 -25.81 -12.31 -5.42
N HIS A 9 -27.05 -11.81 -5.47
CA HIS A 9 -28.26 -12.63 -5.53
C HIS A 9 -29.08 -12.36 -6.80
N PHE A 10 -28.42 -12.03 -7.91
CA PHE A 10 -29.09 -11.67 -9.17
C PHE A 10 -29.91 -12.82 -9.77
N ASP A 11 -29.54 -14.07 -9.47
CA ASP A 11 -30.29 -15.27 -9.87
C ASP A 11 -31.58 -15.51 -9.06
N PHE A 12 -31.76 -14.81 -7.93
CA PHE A 12 -32.88 -14.98 -7.00
C PHE A 12 -33.57 -13.63 -6.70
N PRO A 13 -34.19 -12.98 -7.71
CA PRO A 13 -34.66 -11.60 -7.58
C PRO A 13 -35.79 -11.42 -6.56
N GLU A 14 -36.66 -12.41 -6.37
CA GLU A 14 -37.76 -12.35 -5.40
C GLU A 14 -37.23 -12.39 -3.95
N GLU A 15 -36.33 -13.34 -3.68
CA GLU A 15 -35.67 -13.48 -2.38
C GLU A 15 -34.73 -12.32 -2.10
N ALA A 16 -34.01 -11.83 -3.12
CA ALA A 16 -33.21 -10.61 -3.02
C ALA A 16 -34.08 -9.39 -2.71
N THR A 17 -35.29 -9.30 -3.27
CA THR A 17 -36.25 -8.24 -2.95
C THR A 17 -36.70 -8.34 -1.50
N GLN A 18 -36.96 -9.54 -0.98
CA GLN A 18 -37.30 -9.71 0.43
C GLN A 18 -36.11 -9.34 1.34
N LYS A 19 -34.89 -9.76 1.01
CA LYS A 19 -33.68 -9.34 1.71
C LYS A 19 -33.51 -7.81 1.68
N ALA A 20 -33.78 -7.17 0.55
CA ALA A 20 -33.72 -5.71 0.43
C ALA A 20 -34.72 -5.01 1.35
N LYS A 21 -35.96 -5.52 1.46
CA LYS A 21 -36.96 -5.00 2.41
C LYS A 21 -36.45 -5.09 3.85
N ASP A 22 -35.88 -6.23 4.24
CA ASP A 22 -35.32 -6.41 5.58
C ASP A 22 -34.19 -5.40 5.86
N LEU A 23 -33.27 -5.19 4.90
CA LEU A 23 -32.17 -4.23 5.03
C LEU A 23 -32.65 -2.77 5.08
N ILE A 24 -33.74 -2.44 4.37
CA ILE A 24 -34.36 -1.11 4.44
C ILE A 24 -35.02 -0.92 5.81
N ASN A 25 -35.79 -1.91 6.29
CA ASN A 25 -36.42 -1.88 7.60
C ASN A 25 -35.39 -1.77 8.73
N MET A 26 -34.24 -2.45 8.59
CA MET A 26 -33.08 -2.33 9.49
C MET A 26 -32.61 -0.87 9.58
N ALA A 27 -32.33 -0.24 8.44
CA ALA A 27 -31.88 1.14 8.39
C ALA A 27 -32.92 2.11 8.95
N LEU A 28 -34.21 1.91 8.67
CA LEU A 28 -35.30 2.72 9.23
C LEU A 28 -35.44 2.56 10.74
N ALA A 29 -35.25 1.34 11.27
CA ALA A 29 -35.30 1.08 12.70
C ALA A 29 -34.15 1.77 13.44
N LYS A 30 -32.93 1.70 12.87
CA LYS A 30 -31.77 2.45 13.37
C LYS A 30 -32.04 3.95 13.42
N ALA A 31 -32.51 4.50 12.30
CA ALA A 31 -32.69 5.94 12.12
C ALA A 31 -33.69 6.57 13.12
N ARG A 32 -34.62 5.79 13.68
CA ARG A 32 -35.56 6.27 14.72
C ARG A 32 -34.88 6.61 16.05
N PHE A 33 -33.68 6.08 16.27
CA PHE A 33 -32.85 6.34 17.44
C PHE A 33 -31.71 7.30 17.14
N ASP A 34 -31.67 7.91 15.95
CA ASP A 34 -30.66 8.91 15.62
C ASP A 34 -30.93 10.19 16.40
N GLU A 35 -29.88 10.69 17.05
CA GLU A 35 -29.87 12.00 17.69
C GLU A 35 -29.00 12.96 16.87
N PRO A 36 -29.35 14.26 16.82
CA PRO A 36 -28.51 15.25 16.17
C PRO A 36 -27.16 15.35 16.89
N LEU A 37 -26.06 15.23 16.13
CA LEU A 37 -24.70 15.37 16.65
C LEU A 37 -24.09 16.67 16.15
N GLU A 38 -23.41 17.39 17.04
CA GLU A 38 -22.64 18.57 16.67
C GLU A 38 -21.31 18.17 16.05
N LYS A 39 -20.87 18.95 15.06
CA LYS A 39 -19.55 18.73 14.44
C LYS A 39 -18.49 19.26 15.38
N ILE A 40 -17.58 18.38 15.79
CA ILE A 40 -16.39 18.76 16.53
C ILE A 40 -15.34 19.22 15.53
N MET A 41 -14.99 20.49 15.59
CA MET A 41 -13.98 21.10 14.72
C MET A 41 -12.62 21.04 15.41
N MET A 42 -11.61 20.60 14.66
CA MET A 42 -10.22 20.49 15.11
C MET A 42 -9.34 21.37 14.24
N PRO A 43 -8.38 22.13 14.80
CA PRO A 43 -7.47 22.93 14.01
C PRO A 43 -6.53 22.05 13.17
N ILE A 44 -6.11 22.57 12.02
CA ILE A 44 -5.09 21.96 11.16
C ILE A 44 -4.06 23.02 10.74
N GLY A 45 -2.78 22.67 10.86
CA GLY A 45 -1.68 23.52 10.43
C GLY A 45 -1.32 23.36 8.95
N LYS A 46 -0.10 23.80 8.60
CA LYS A 46 0.43 23.82 7.23
C LYS A 46 1.69 22.97 7.03
N ARG A 47 1.93 21.99 7.90
CA ARG A 47 3.13 21.14 7.85
C ARG A 47 2.81 19.82 7.15
N VAL A 48 3.66 19.39 6.23
CA VAL A 48 3.45 18.17 5.45
C VAL A 48 4.69 17.29 5.49
N LEU A 49 4.50 15.99 5.68
CA LEU A 49 5.53 15.00 5.45
C LEU A 49 5.36 14.38 4.06
N VAL A 50 6.42 14.36 3.27
CA VAL A 50 6.50 13.59 2.01
C VAL A 50 7.51 12.46 2.21
N ILE A 51 7.08 11.21 2.03
CA ILE A 51 7.92 10.02 2.23
C ILE A 51 8.32 9.44 0.87
N GLY A 52 9.58 9.66 0.47
CA GLY A 52 10.16 9.20 -0.79
C GLY A 52 10.47 10.36 -1.74
N GLY A 53 11.75 10.55 -2.05
CA GLY A 53 12.30 11.57 -2.94
C GLY A 53 12.42 11.13 -4.40
N GLY A 54 11.53 10.25 -4.88
CA GLY A 54 11.36 10.02 -6.32
C GLY A 54 10.67 11.20 -7.01
N ILE A 55 10.50 11.13 -8.34
CA ILE A 55 9.86 12.22 -9.11
C ILE A 55 8.45 12.60 -8.60
N ALA A 56 7.71 11.64 -8.03
CA ALA A 56 6.41 11.89 -7.40
C ALA A 56 6.52 12.78 -6.16
N GLY A 57 7.41 12.42 -5.22
CA GLY A 57 7.60 13.16 -3.98
C GLY A 57 8.33 14.48 -4.18
N ILE A 58 9.26 14.53 -5.15
CA ILE A 58 9.87 15.79 -5.61
C ILE A 58 8.78 16.74 -6.10
N GLN A 59 7.92 16.31 -7.02
CA GLN A 59 6.84 17.14 -7.53
C GLN A 59 5.91 17.59 -6.41
N ALA A 60 5.52 16.67 -5.53
CA ALA A 60 4.62 17.00 -4.43
C ALA A 60 5.23 18.03 -3.46
N SER A 61 6.52 17.88 -3.15
CA SER A 61 7.23 18.78 -2.25
C SER A 61 7.39 20.18 -2.85
N LEU A 62 7.69 20.27 -4.15
CA LEU A 62 7.78 21.54 -4.86
C LEU A 62 6.43 22.26 -4.88
N ASP A 63 5.35 21.59 -5.28
CA ASP A 63 4.02 22.21 -5.34
C ASP A 63 3.54 22.71 -3.96
N LEU A 64 3.84 21.96 -2.89
CA LEU A 64 3.55 22.37 -1.51
C LEU A 64 4.45 23.52 -1.04
N GLY A 65 5.75 23.42 -1.27
CA GLY A 65 6.72 24.44 -0.88
C GLY A 65 6.46 25.77 -1.58
N ASP A 66 6.18 25.75 -2.89
CA ASP A 66 5.83 26.93 -3.68
C ASP A 66 4.49 27.55 -3.24
N ALA A 67 3.58 26.74 -2.70
CA ALA A 67 2.33 27.21 -2.11
C ALA A 67 2.49 27.72 -0.66
N GLY A 68 3.70 27.69 -0.09
CA GLY A 68 4.01 28.23 1.24
C GLY A 68 3.68 27.29 2.41
N PHE A 69 3.72 25.97 2.18
CA PHE A 69 3.57 24.95 3.22
C PHE A 69 4.93 24.44 3.70
N ASP A 70 5.05 24.13 4.98
CA ASP A 70 6.29 23.60 5.57
C ASP A 70 6.41 22.11 5.25
N VAL A 71 7.32 21.76 4.33
CA VAL A 71 7.48 20.39 3.84
C VAL A 71 8.68 19.71 4.48
N TYR A 72 8.49 18.51 5.01
CA TYR A 72 9.55 17.58 5.35
C TYR A 72 9.61 16.51 4.26
N LEU A 73 10.66 16.50 3.45
CA LEU A 73 10.88 15.47 2.42
C LEU A 73 11.90 14.45 2.93
N VAL A 74 11.44 13.24 3.25
CA VAL A 74 12.28 12.15 3.76
C VAL A 74 12.63 11.19 2.62
N GLU A 75 13.92 10.99 2.37
CA GLU A 75 14.45 10.06 1.38
C GLU A 75 15.41 9.06 2.04
N LYS A 76 15.15 7.77 1.79
CA LYS A 76 15.92 6.65 2.36
C LYS A 76 17.35 6.61 1.81
N GLU A 77 17.52 6.89 0.52
CA GLU A 77 18.81 6.90 -0.13
C GLU A 77 19.59 8.20 0.17
N PRO A 78 20.92 8.19 -0.01
CA PRO A 78 21.74 9.40 0.13
C PRO A 78 21.35 10.57 -0.78
N SER A 79 20.61 10.31 -1.86
CA SER A 79 20.20 11.30 -2.86
C SER A 79 18.78 11.05 -3.34
N ILE A 80 18.04 12.13 -3.52
CA ILE A 80 16.74 12.12 -4.22
C ILE A 80 16.91 11.76 -5.70
N GLY A 81 15.78 11.57 -6.41
CA GLY A 81 15.69 11.27 -7.83
C GLY A 81 15.03 9.91 -8.14
N GLY A 82 14.96 9.01 -7.16
CA GLY A 82 14.36 7.67 -7.28
C GLY A 82 14.92 6.86 -8.46
N LYS A 83 14.10 5.96 -9.04
CA LYS A 83 14.51 5.16 -10.21
C LYS A 83 14.71 5.98 -11.50
N MET A 84 14.12 7.18 -11.58
CA MET A 84 14.23 8.03 -12.78
C MET A 84 15.67 8.48 -13.03
N LYS A 85 16.49 8.67 -11.97
CA LYS A 85 17.91 9.04 -12.10
C LYS A 85 18.75 7.97 -12.78
N GLN A 86 18.29 6.71 -12.79
CA GLN A 86 18.99 5.59 -13.44
C GLN A 86 18.72 5.49 -14.94
N LEU A 87 17.67 6.15 -15.45
CA LEU A 87 17.25 6.04 -16.84
C LEU A 87 18.17 6.83 -17.77
N SER A 88 18.38 6.32 -18.99
CA SER A 88 19.12 7.04 -20.03
C SER A 88 18.30 8.19 -20.61
N ARG A 89 17.08 7.86 -21.05
CA ARG A 89 16.13 8.70 -21.79
C ARG A 89 14.70 8.39 -21.35
N THR A 90 13.74 9.26 -21.62
CA THR A 90 12.32 9.05 -21.28
C THR A 90 11.43 8.96 -22.53
N PHE A 91 10.55 7.97 -22.59
CA PHE A 91 9.54 7.90 -23.67
C PHE A 91 8.39 8.88 -23.39
N PRO A 92 7.65 9.32 -24.43
CA PRO A 92 7.83 9.04 -25.86
C PRO A 92 8.74 10.07 -26.57
N THR A 93 9.27 11.05 -25.84
CA THR A 93 10.02 12.19 -26.40
C THR A 93 11.51 11.90 -26.61
N GLU A 94 12.05 10.87 -25.93
CA GLU A 94 13.49 10.60 -25.85
C GLU A 94 14.30 11.75 -25.24
N ASP A 95 13.69 12.54 -24.36
CA ASP A 95 14.43 13.50 -23.54
C ASP A 95 15.42 12.77 -22.64
N CYS A 96 16.56 13.40 -22.39
CA CYS A 96 17.52 12.87 -21.41
C CYS A 96 16.90 12.95 -20.02
N ALA A 97 16.84 11.81 -19.31
CA ALA A 97 16.14 11.73 -18.02
C ALA A 97 16.77 12.67 -16.97
N SER A 98 18.10 12.75 -16.95
CA SER A 98 18.82 13.66 -16.05
C SER A 98 18.55 15.13 -16.38
N CYS A 99 18.42 15.51 -17.65
CA CYS A 99 18.18 16.91 -18.04
C CYS A 99 16.85 17.45 -17.51
N ILE A 100 15.82 16.60 -17.38
CA ILE A 100 14.50 17.01 -16.87
C ILE A 100 14.34 16.79 -15.37
N LEU A 101 15.12 15.87 -14.79
CA LEU A 101 15.06 15.56 -13.36
C LEU A 101 15.97 16.48 -12.51
N SER A 102 17.19 16.76 -12.98
CA SER A 102 18.19 17.52 -12.21
C SER A 102 17.71 18.92 -11.80
N PRO A 103 17.02 19.70 -12.67
CA PRO A 103 16.49 21.00 -12.27
C PRO A 103 15.51 20.87 -11.10
N LYS A 104 14.59 19.91 -11.14
CA LYS A 104 13.63 19.68 -10.05
C LYS A 104 14.31 19.24 -8.75
N MET A 105 15.36 18.43 -8.85
CA MET A 105 16.15 18.04 -7.67
C MET A 105 16.86 19.26 -7.06
N ALA A 106 17.43 20.13 -7.89
CA ALA A 106 18.05 21.37 -7.44
C ALA A 106 17.04 22.32 -6.79
N ASP A 107 15.87 22.51 -7.39
CA ASP A 107 14.79 23.37 -6.86
C ASP A 107 14.37 22.94 -5.46
N VAL A 108 14.27 21.63 -5.19
CA VAL A 108 13.97 21.10 -3.85
C VAL A 108 15.02 21.54 -2.84
N SER A 109 16.30 21.51 -3.20
CA SER A 109 17.40 21.83 -2.27
C SER A 109 17.52 23.31 -1.90
N ILE A 110 16.96 24.21 -2.72
CA ILE A 110 17.04 25.67 -2.51
C ILE A 110 15.72 26.27 -2.05
N ASN A 111 14.63 25.50 -2.06
CA ASN A 111 13.32 25.97 -1.61
C ASN A 111 13.31 26.13 -0.07
N PRO A 112 13.06 27.34 0.47
CA PRO A 112 13.14 27.60 1.91
C PRO A 112 12.04 26.90 2.72
N ASN A 113 10.96 26.47 2.06
CA ASN A 113 9.84 25.78 2.70
C ASN A 113 10.02 24.25 2.68
N ILE A 114 11.09 23.72 2.08
CA ILE A 114 11.37 22.28 2.01
C ILE A 114 12.57 21.93 2.88
N ASN A 115 12.32 21.19 3.95
CA ASN A 115 13.33 20.54 4.74
C ASN A 115 13.63 19.14 4.17
N LEU A 116 14.72 19.04 3.40
CA LEU A 116 15.17 17.79 2.80
C LEU A 116 15.99 16.95 3.79
N LEU A 117 15.50 15.75 4.09
CA LEU A 117 16.14 14.75 4.93
C LEU A 117 16.53 13.53 4.07
N THR A 118 17.70 13.57 3.44
CA THR A 118 18.26 12.39 2.74
C THR A 118 18.94 11.43 3.70
N TYR A 119 19.18 10.21 3.23
CA TYR A 119 19.71 9.10 4.02
C TYR A 119 18.97 8.90 5.35
N SER A 120 17.64 9.08 5.30
CA SER A 120 16.78 9.14 6.46
C SER A 120 15.56 8.24 6.27
N GLU A 121 15.18 7.50 7.31
CA GLU A 121 14.04 6.57 7.29
C GLU A 121 13.05 6.92 8.40
N VAL A 122 11.76 6.91 8.07
CA VAL A 122 10.71 7.07 9.08
C VAL A 122 10.64 5.81 9.95
N LYS A 123 10.82 5.98 11.26
CA LYS A 123 10.78 4.88 12.25
C LYS A 123 9.43 4.73 12.93
N LYS A 124 8.74 5.85 13.14
CA LYS A 124 7.48 5.87 13.87
C LYS A 124 6.61 7.02 13.40
N ILE A 125 5.33 6.75 13.21
CA ILE A 125 4.30 7.75 12.98
C ILE A 125 3.15 7.46 13.96
N GLU A 126 2.79 8.45 14.75
CA GLU A 126 1.69 8.39 15.71
C GLU A 126 0.81 9.62 15.57
N GLY A 127 -0.37 9.59 16.20
CA GLY A 127 -1.30 10.72 16.19
C GLY A 127 -2.36 10.60 15.11
N TYR A 128 -2.85 11.74 14.64
CA TYR A 128 -4.02 11.85 13.78
C TYR A 128 -3.89 13.09 12.88
N LEU A 129 -4.81 13.25 11.91
CA LEU A 129 -4.90 14.42 11.03
C LEU A 129 -4.68 15.73 11.80
N GLY A 130 -3.76 16.59 11.34
CA GLY A 130 -3.43 17.86 12.02
C GLY A 130 -2.47 17.76 13.20
N ASN A 131 -2.13 16.56 13.68
CA ASN A 131 -1.19 16.36 14.78
C ASN A 131 -0.53 14.98 14.72
N PHE A 132 0.11 14.67 13.59
CA PHE A 132 0.97 13.49 13.48
C PHE A 132 2.34 13.78 14.11
N GLU A 133 2.78 12.91 15.02
CA GLU A 133 4.13 12.93 15.56
C GLU A 133 4.99 11.92 14.78
N VAL A 134 6.05 12.42 14.16
CA VAL A 134 6.92 11.65 13.26
C VAL A 134 8.31 11.55 13.89
N THR A 135 8.83 10.34 13.98
CA THR A 135 10.22 10.08 14.33
C THR A 135 10.96 9.55 13.11
N VAL A 136 12.01 10.25 12.71
CA VAL A 136 12.89 9.90 11.58
C VAL A 136 14.27 9.57 12.12
N GLU A 137 14.84 8.46 11.70
CA GLU A 137 16.25 8.16 11.91
C GLU A 137 17.03 8.66 10.70
N LYS A 138 17.93 9.62 10.94
CA LYS A 138 18.88 10.10 9.95
C LYS A 138 20.18 9.32 10.13
N LYS A 139 20.55 8.56 9.10
CA LYS A 139 21.80 7.80 9.10
C LYS A 139 23.00 8.75 8.88
N PRO A 140 24.14 8.45 9.50
CA PRO A 140 25.36 9.24 9.29
C PRO A 140 25.84 9.08 7.85
N THR A 141 26.02 10.18 7.15
CA THR A 141 26.69 10.16 5.83
C THR A 141 28.21 10.10 5.97
N TYR A 142 28.71 10.41 7.18
CA TYR A 142 30.13 10.58 7.55
C TYR A 142 30.86 11.64 6.73
N VAL A 143 30.14 12.41 5.92
CA VAL A 143 30.65 13.46 5.06
C VAL A 143 29.70 14.64 5.15
N ASP A 144 30.22 15.80 5.55
CA ASP A 144 29.47 17.05 5.61
C ASP A 144 29.25 17.59 4.18
N PRO A 145 28.00 17.61 3.66
CA PRO A 145 27.73 18.08 2.32
C PRO A 145 28.01 19.56 2.12
N LYS A 146 28.09 20.37 3.18
CA LYS A 146 28.41 21.81 3.08
C LYS A 146 29.91 22.07 2.89
N ARG A 147 30.76 21.12 3.29
CA ARG A 147 32.23 21.21 3.17
C ARG A 147 32.78 20.39 2.02
N CYS A 148 32.08 19.34 1.60
CA CYS A 148 32.50 18.47 0.52
C CYS A 148 32.60 19.25 -0.79
N THR A 149 33.74 19.13 -1.48
CA THR A 149 33.99 19.77 -2.79
C THR A 149 33.88 18.80 -3.96
N CYS A 150 33.54 17.54 -3.71
CA CYS A 150 33.47 16.47 -4.72
C CYS A 150 34.71 16.38 -5.64
N CYS A 151 35.92 16.48 -5.06
CA CYS A 151 37.19 16.51 -5.81
C CYS A 151 37.85 15.15 -6.09
N ASP A 152 37.17 14.04 -5.79
CA ASP A 152 37.57 12.65 -6.04
C ASP A 152 38.82 12.12 -5.32
N LYS A 153 39.66 12.98 -4.70
CA LYS A 153 40.87 12.57 -3.95
C LYS A 153 40.63 11.44 -2.93
N CYS A 154 39.47 11.47 -2.26
CA CYS A 154 39.10 10.48 -1.25
C CYS A 154 38.74 9.10 -1.85
N VAL A 155 38.22 9.08 -3.08
CA VAL A 155 37.88 7.85 -3.82
C VAL A 155 39.16 7.15 -4.29
N ASP A 156 40.12 7.92 -4.80
CA ASP A 156 41.37 7.42 -5.35
C ASP A 156 42.18 6.62 -4.30
N VAL A 157 42.14 7.03 -3.04
CA VAL A 157 42.88 6.38 -1.94
C VAL A 157 42.11 5.25 -1.26
N CYS A 158 40.82 5.06 -1.57
CA CYS A 158 39.99 4.05 -0.92
C CYS A 158 40.34 2.64 -1.42
N PRO A 159 40.77 1.71 -0.53
CA PRO A 159 41.17 0.36 -0.94
C PRO A 159 39.97 -0.57 -1.18
N VAL A 160 38.79 -0.22 -0.66
CA VAL A 160 37.59 -1.07 -0.74
C VAL A 160 36.97 -1.02 -2.13
N VAL A 161 36.47 -2.15 -2.60
CA VAL A 161 35.76 -2.26 -3.87
C VAL A 161 34.48 -3.05 -3.64
N VAL A 162 33.33 -2.47 -4.00
CA VAL A 162 32.00 -3.09 -3.89
C VAL A 162 31.19 -2.88 -5.17
N PRO A 163 30.20 -3.72 -5.47
CA PRO A 163 29.30 -3.50 -6.61
C PRO A 163 28.57 -2.15 -6.48
N ASN A 164 28.35 -1.47 -7.61
CA ASN A 164 27.65 -0.19 -7.63
C ASN A 164 26.15 -0.39 -7.85
N GLU A 165 25.34 -0.08 -6.84
CA GLU A 165 23.88 -0.24 -6.86
C GLU A 165 23.19 0.69 -7.85
N TYR A 166 23.74 1.90 -8.06
CA TYR A 166 23.21 2.84 -9.06
C TYR A 166 23.32 2.29 -10.48
N ASP A 167 24.32 1.44 -10.74
CA ASP A 167 24.57 0.77 -12.01
C ASP A 167 24.11 -0.70 -12.01
N GLU A 168 23.22 -1.09 -11.10
CA GLU A 168 22.68 -2.46 -10.98
C GLU A 168 23.79 -3.54 -10.86
N GLY A 169 24.93 -3.18 -10.25
CA GLY A 169 26.07 -4.08 -10.07
C GLY A 169 26.94 -4.30 -11.31
N LEU A 170 26.67 -3.61 -12.43
CA LEU A 170 27.46 -3.70 -13.66
C LEU A 170 28.85 -3.06 -13.54
N THR A 171 29.00 -2.12 -12.60
CA THR A 171 30.27 -1.46 -12.29
C THR A 171 30.60 -1.63 -10.81
N ILE A 172 31.81 -1.24 -10.45
CA ILE A 172 32.27 -1.22 -9.07
C ILE A 172 32.37 0.22 -8.57
N ARG A 173 32.16 0.41 -7.27
CA ARG A 173 32.41 1.67 -6.55
C ARG A 173 33.31 1.41 -5.34
N LYS A 174 33.75 2.49 -4.72
CA LYS A 174 34.50 2.49 -3.46
C LYS A 174 33.55 2.59 -2.27
N ALA A 175 34.07 2.38 -1.05
CA ALA A 175 33.29 2.58 0.18
C ALA A 175 32.92 4.06 0.38
N ILE A 176 33.81 5.00 0.01
CA ILE A 176 33.44 6.41 -0.15
C ILE A 176 33.04 6.66 -1.60
N TYR A 177 31.82 7.13 -1.84
CA TYR A 177 31.26 7.21 -3.19
C TYR A 177 30.28 8.36 -3.34
N LEU A 178 30.14 8.83 -4.58
CA LEU A 178 29.08 9.75 -4.96
C LEU A 178 27.88 8.90 -5.38
N PRO A 179 26.68 9.09 -4.79
CA PRO A 179 25.53 8.20 -5.03
C PRO A 179 25.11 8.11 -6.50
N ASN A 180 25.25 9.22 -7.24
CA ASN A 180 25.06 9.31 -8.69
C ASN A 180 25.62 10.66 -9.20
N PRO A 181 25.88 10.83 -10.51
CA PRO A 181 26.48 12.07 -11.03
C PRO A 181 25.67 13.35 -10.81
N ILE A 182 24.35 13.25 -10.63
CA ILE A 182 23.44 14.38 -10.41
C ILE A 182 22.92 14.42 -8.97
N ALA A 183 23.63 13.81 -8.03
CA ALA A 183 23.16 13.62 -6.67
C ALA A 183 22.78 14.95 -6.00
N VAL A 184 21.66 14.93 -5.27
CA VAL A 184 21.21 16.04 -4.41
C VAL A 184 20.85 15.46 -3.03
N PRO A 185 21.54 15.87 -1.95
CA PRO A 185 22.70 16.77 -1.92
C PRO A 185 23.89 16.27 -2.75
N HIS A 186 24.63 17.20 -3.36
CA HIS A 186 25.80 16.87 -4.17
C HIS A 186 27.02 16.68 -3.27
N SER A 187 27.12 15.50 -2.66
CA SER A 187 28.20 15.14 -1.73
C SER A 187 28.51 13.66 -1.78
N TYR A 188 29.77 13.33 -1.50
CA TYR A 188 30.20 11.98 -1.17
C TYR A 188 29.49 11.46 0.10
N VAL A 189 29.37 10.15 0.20
CA VAL A 189 28.88 9.40 1.37
C VAL A 189 29.76 8.17 1.60
N LEU A 190 29.91 7.76 2.86
CA LEU A 190 30.56 6.51 3.23
C LEU A 190 29.54 5.39 3.47
N ASP A 191 29.81 4.25 2.84
CA ASP A 191 29.11 2.99 3.04
C ASP A 191 29.56 2.35 4.36
N ASP A 192 28.66 2.28 5.33
CA ASP A 192 28.92 1.74 6.67
C ASP A 192 29.08 0.22 6.71
N GLU A 193 28.51 -0.50 5.76
CA GLU A 193 28.66 -1.95 5.64
C GLU A 193 30.02 -2.33 5.02
N ALA A 194 30.56 -1.48 4.14
CA ALA A 194 31.80 -1.77 3.40
C ALA A 194 33.06 -1.08 3.95
N CYS A 195 32.93 0.05 4.66
CA CYS A 195 34.08 0.85 5.06
C CYS A 195 34.91 0.19 6.17
N LEU A 196 36.21 0.02 5.92
CA LEU A 196 37.18 -0.46 6.91
C LEU A 196 37.53 0.58 7.99
N GLY A 197 36.98 1.79 7.91
CA GLY A 197 37.28 2.90 8.82
C GLY A 197 36.23 3.15 9.90
N LEU A 198 35.04 2.57 9.80
CA LEU A 198 33.95 2.94 10.70
C LEU A 198 33.97 2.09 11.97
N PHE A 199 33.93 0.76 11.89
CA PHE A 199 33.98 -0.10 13.09
C PHE A 199 34.57 -1.49 12.78
N PRO A 200 35.83 -1.80 13.18
CA PRO A 200 36.85 -0.94 13.82
C PRO A 200 37.55 0.00 12.81
N LEU A 201 38.14 1.10 13.30
CA LEU A 201 38.95 2.03 12.48
C LEU A 201 40.28 1.38 12.06
N ALA A 202 40.24 0.59 10.98
CA ALA A 202 41.40 -0.02 10.36
C ALA A 202 41.98 0.81 9.19
N CYS A 203 41.29 1.87 8.76
CA CYS A 203 41.69 2.74 7.64
C CYS A 203 41.15 4.17 7.79
N GLY A 204 42.01 5.19 7.64
CA GLY A 204 41.64 6.62 7.68
C GLY A 204 42.05 7.44 6.45
N LYS A 205 42.55 6.79 5.40
CA LYS A 205 43.20 7.45 4.24
C LYS A 205 42.35 8.52 3.56
N CYS A 206 41.04 8.30 3.42
CA CYS A 206 40.15 9.26 2.80
C CYS A 206 40.04 10.57 3.61
N GLN A 207 40.08 10.48 4.94
CA GLN A 207 40.06 11.64 5.84
C GLN A 207 41.38 12.43 5.75
N GLU A 208 42.53 11.73 5.70
CA GLU A 208 43.86 12.34 5.58
C GLU A 208 44.03 13.23 4.34
N VAL A 209 43.43 12.82 3.21
CA VAL A 209 43.51 13.58 1.94
C VAL A 209 42.39 14.61 1.76
N CYS A 210 41.44 14.69 2.70
CA CYS A 210 40.30 15.60 2.61
C CYS A 210 40.66 17.00 3.14
N GLU A 211 41.24 17.85 2.27
CA GLU A 211 41.62 19.23 2.61
C GLU A 211 40.49 20.06 3.26
N PRO A 212 39.22 19.98 2.83
CA PRO A 212 38.13 20.73 3.47
C PRO A 212 37.72 20.21 4.87
N GLY A 213 38.23 19.05 5.30
CA GLY A 213 37.83 18.41 6.55
C GLY A 213 36.35 18.05 6.58
N ALA A 214 35.81 17.55 5.46
CA ALA A 214 34.41 17.17 5.34
C ALA A 214 34.10 15.79 5.92
N ILE A 215 35.09 14.90 6.01
CA ILE A 215 34.92 13.51 6.46
C ILE A 215 35.03 13.42 7.98
N ASN A 216 34.00 12.86 8.63
CA ASN A 216 33.93 12.63 10.06
C ASN A 216 33.39 11.23 10.35
N PHE A 217 34.24 10.34 10.85
CA PHE A 217 33.87 8.97 11.23
C PHE A 217 33.06 8.91 12.54
N ASP A 218 33.17 9.93 13.39
CA ASP A 218 32.44 10.03 14.66
C ASP A 218 31.04 10.65 14.46
N GLN A 219 30.36 10.28 13.37
CA GLN A 219 28.94 10.58 13.16
C GLN A 219 28.11 9.37 13.56
N TYR A 220 27.06 9.61 14.36
CA TYR A 220 26.13 8.58 14.80
C TYR A 220 24.73 8.84 14.22
N PRO A 221 23.89 7.80 14.09
CA PRO A 221 22.49 7.98 13.73
C PRO A 221 21.79 8.98 14.66
N GLU A 222 21.02 9.90 14.08
CA GLU A 222 20.29 10.93 14.80
C GLU A 222 18.78 10.66 14.71
N GLU A 223 18.07 10.70 15.84
CA GLU A 223 16.61 10.71 15.84
C GLU A 223 16.06 12.13 15.77
N ILE A 224 15.38 12.45 14.68
CA ILE A 224 14.71 13.73 14.47
C ILE A 224 13.21 13.54 14.71
N LYS A 225 12.66 14.34 15.63
CA LYS A 225 11.22 14.33 15.96
C LYS A 225 10.58 15.63 15.55
N PHE A 226 9.49 15.56 14.81
CA PHE A 226 8.71 16.72 14.39
C PHE A 226 7.23 16.38 14.24
N LYS A 227 6.40 17.42 14.14
CA LYS A 227 4.96 17.28 13.97
C LYS A 227 4.53 17.73 12.59
N VAL A 228 3.62 16.98 11.97
CA VAL A 228 3.03 17.33 10.68
C VAL A 228 1.51 17.21 10.72
N ASP A 229 0.85 17.91 9.80
CA ASP A 229 -0.59 17.98 9.70
C ASP A 229 -1.13 16.97 8.69
N THR A 230 -0.40 16.73 7.60
CA THR A 230 -0.73 15.74 6.57
C THR A 230 0.50 14.98 6.09
N ILE A 231 0.29 13.84 5.42
CA ILE A 231 1.35 12.93 4.96
C ILE A 231 1.07 12.53 3.51
N ILE A 232 2.10 12.55 2.65
CA ILE A 232 2.08 12.03 1.29
C ILE A 232 3.08 10.88 1.20
N VAL A 233 2.60 9.69 0.86
CA VAL A 233 3.44 8.51 0.64
C VAL A 233 3.80 8.41 -0.84
N ALA A 234 5.11 8.39 -1.14
CA ALA A 234 5.67 8.42 -2.48
C ALA A 234 6.91 7.50 -2.62
N THR A 235 6.91 6.37 -1.91
CA THR A 235 8.04 5.43 -1.77
C THR A 235 8.43 4.64 -3.03
N GLY A 236 7.77 4.90 -4.16
CA GLY A 236 8.20 4.35 -5.45
C GLY A 236 7.81 2.89 -5.66
N TYR A 237 8.72 2.12 -6.27
CA TYR A 237 8.54 0.72 -6.67
C TYR A 237 9.88 0.00 -6.69
N ASP A 238 9.85 -1.34 -6.65
CA ASP A 238 10.99 -2.20 -6.96
C ASP A 238 10.76 -2.93 -8.29
N ILE A 239 11.83 -3.34 -8.97
CA ILE A 239 11.71 -4.16 -10.18
C ILE A 239 11.50 -5.64 -9.82
N PHE A 240 10.81 -6.36 -10.70
CA PHE A 240 10.69 -7.81 -10.57
C PHE A 240 12.07 -8.47 -10.67
N ASP A 241 12.36 -9.36 -9.71
CA ASP A 241 13.55 -10.20 -9.74
C ASP A 241 13.40 -11.30 -10.80
N ALA A 242 14.07 -11.09 -11.93
CA ALA A 242 14.02 -11.96 -13.09
C ALA A 242 14.50 -13.40 -12.82
N SER A 243 15.27 -13.64 -11.74
CA SER A 243 15.73 -14.98 -11.37
C SER A 243 14.56 -15.92 -11.01
N GLN A 244 13.43 -15.37 -10.55
CA GLN A 244 12.20 -16.12 -10.27
C GLN A 244 11.60 -16.76 -11.53
N LYS A 245 11.99 -16.29 -12.73
CA LYS A 245 11.60 -16.88 -14.01
C LYS A 245 12.76 -17.64 -14.64
N ALA A 246 13.15 -18.73 -14.00
CA ALA A 246 14.33 -19.53 -14.34
C ALA A 246 14.41 -19.98 -15.82
N VAL A 247 13.27 -20.13 -16.49
CA VAL A 247 13.19 -20.48 -17.93
C VAL A 247 13.84 -19.44 -18.86
N TYR A 248 14.06 -18.21 -18.38
CA TYR A 248 14.75 -17.16 -19.13
C TYR A 248 16.24 -17.05 -18.82
N GLY A 249 16.74 -17.78 -17.81
CA GLY A 249 18.18 -17.89 -17.56
C GLY A 249 18.87 -16.65 -16.99
N PHE A 250 18.13 -15.67 -16.45
CA PHE A 250 18.74 -14.51 -15.78
C PHE A 250 19.62 -14.95 -14.60
N GLY A 251 20.82 -14.37 -14.50
CA GLY A 251 21.86 -14.75 -13.51
C GLY A 251 22.61 -16.05 -13.83
N ARG A 252 22.10 -16.87 -14.77
CA ARG A 252 22.78 -18.08 -15.28
C ARG A 252 23.54 -17.79 -16.56
N TYR A 253 22.91 -17.09 -17.50
CA TYR A 253 23.47 -16.73 -18.79
C TYR A 253 23.94 -15.28 -18.77
N GLU A 254 25.20 -15.06 -19.15
CA GLU A 254 25.83 -13.75 -19.08
C GLU A 254 25.19 -12.72 -20.03
N ASN A 255 24.59 -13.20 -21.13
CA ASN A 255 23.96 -12.39 -22.17
C ASN A 255 22.45 -12.18 -21.96
N VAL A 256 21.91 -12.62 -20.82
CA VAL A 256 20.53 -12.31 -20.39
C VAL A 256 20.58 -11.20 -19.36
N ILE A 257 20.09 -10.03 -19.73
CA ILE A 257 20.11 -8.81 -18.90
C ILE A 257 18.68 -8.29 -18.69
N THR A 258 18.47 -7.46 -17.68
CA THR A 258 17.21 -6.71 -17.51
C THR A 258 17.20 -5.44 -18.37
N ALA A 259 16.01 -4.88 -18.58
CA ALA A 259 15.89 -3.59 -19.25
C ALA A 259 16.57 -2.46 -18.46
N LEU A 260 16.66 -2.53 -17.13
CA LEU A 260 17.33 -1.51 -16.32
C LEU A 260 18.86 -1.60 -16.46
N ASP A 261 19.41 -2.81 -16.56
CA ASP A 261 20.84 -3.01 -16.90
C ASP A 261 21.15 -2.32 -18.24
N LEU A 262 20.29 -2.51 -19.23
CA LEU A 262 20.46 -1.89 -20.55
C LEU A 262 20.40 -0.36 -20.50
N GLU A 263 19.57 0.25 -19.65
CA GLU A 263 19.58 1.71 -19.45
C GLU A 263 20.97 2.19 -19.04
N ARG A 264 21.57 1.52 -18.05
CA ARG A 264 22.91 1.85 -17.56
C ARG A 264 23.96 1.63 -18.64
N MET A 265 23.92 0.49 -19.33
CA MET A 265 24.84 0.19 -20.44
C MET A 265 24.79 1.23 -21.56
N ILE A 266 23.61 1.74 -21.91
CA ILE A 266 23.45 2.79 -22.93
C ILE A 266 24.10 4.10 -22.47
N VAL A 267 23.95 4.49 -21.20
CA VAL A 267 24.60 5.69 -20.64
C VAL A 267 26.12 5.58 -20.78
N TYR A 268 26.70 4.45 -20.39
CA TYR A 268 28.15 4.21 -20.48
C TYR A 268 28.66 4.13 -21.93
N ALA A 269 27.91 3.49 -22.82
CA ALA A 269 28.23 3.46 -24.25
C ALA A 269 28.23 4.88 -24.86
N ALA A 270 27.27 5.72 -24.50
CA ALA A 270 27.19 7.12 -24.95
C ALA A 270 28.36 7.97 -24.43
N GLN A 271 28.98 7.59 -23.30
CA GLN A 271 30.19 8.22 -22.75
C GLN A 271 31.50 7.66 -23.36
N GLY A 272 31.42 6.76 -24.35
CA GLY A 272 32.59 6.12 -24.95
C GLY A 272 33.23 5.04 -24.09
N LYS A 273 32.54 4.54 -23.05
CA LYS A 273 33.02 3.51 -22.11
C LYS A 273 32.06 2.32 -22.08
N PRO A 274 31.81 1.62 -23.20
CA PRO A 274 30.84 0.53 -23.24
C PRO A 274 31.22 -0.59 -22.27
N LEU A 275 30.28 -0.99 -21.40
CA LEU A 275 30.52 -2.02 -20.38
C LEU A 275 30.61 -3.43 -20.98
N LYS A 276 29.84 -3.69 -22.03
CA LYS A 276 29.79 -4.98 -22.71
C LYS A 276 29.31 -4.83 -24.15
N ASN A 277 29.78 -5.72 -25.03
CA ASN A 277 29.30 -5.80 -26.41
C ASN A 277 27.95 -6.54 -26.44
N LEU A 278 26.90 -5.85 -26.93
CA LEU A 278 25.54 -6.38 -27.06
C LEU A 278 25.33 -7.23 -28.33
N GLY A 279 26.32 -7.29 -29.22
CA GLY A 279 26.21 -7.99 -30.50
C GLY A 279 25.30 -7.30 -31.52
N LYS A 280 24.93 -8.05 -32.56
CA LYS A 280 24.13 -7.57 -33.70
C LYS A 280 22.65 -7.92 -33.54
N ARG A 281 22.31 -9.13 -33.05
CA ARG A 281 20.92 -9.57 -32.88
C ARG A 281 20.50 -9.49 -31.41
N ILE A 282 19.53 -8.63 -31.12
CA ILE A 282 19.07 -8.37 -29.74
C ILE A 282 17.57 -8.64 -29.65
N SER A 283 17.14 -9.35 -28.62
CA SER A 283 15.71 -9.57 -28.35
C SER A 283 15.27 -8.92 -27.05
N PHE A 284 14.01 -8.49 -27.00
CA PHE A 284 13.30 -8.07 -25.80
C PHE A 284 12.18 -9.07 -25.51
N ILE A 285 12.07 -9.51 -24.27
CA ILE A 285 10.98 -10.36 -23.79
C ILE A 285 10.04 -9.52 -22.94
N GLN A 286 8.81 -9.32 -23.40
CA GLN A 286 7.80 -8.55 -22.66
C GLN A 286 7.14 -9.36 -21.55
N CYS A 287 6.53 -8.65 -20.60
CA CYS A 287 5.73 -9.22 -19.51
C CYS A 287 6.52 -10.15 -18.57
N VAL A 288 7.83 -9.93 -18.40
CA VAL A 288 8.63 -10.71 -17.45
C VAL A 288 8.22 -10.31 -16.03
N GLY A 289 7.56 -11.22 -15.31
CA GLY A 289 7.05 -10.94 -13.97
C GLY A 289 5.77 -10.12 -13.91
N SER A 290 4.99 -10.08 -14.99
CA SER A 290 3.69 -9.39 -15.08
C SER A 290 2.74 -10.17 -15.96
N ARG A 291 1.43 -10.12 -15.69
CA ARG A 291 0.43 -10.94 -16.39
C ARG A 291 0.83 -12.43 -16.34
N ASP A 292 1.28 -12.86 -15.17
CA ASP A 292 1.90 -14.17 -14.94
C ASP A 292 1.49 -14.73 -13.57
N GLU A 293 0.47 -15.57 -13.57
CA GLU A 293 -0.06 -16.26 -12.39
C GLU A 293 1.01 -17.12 -11.69
N GLN A 294 1.96 -17.70 -12.45
CA GLN A 294 3.01 -18.57 -11.90
C GLN A 294 3.95 -17.87 -10.93
N VAL A 295 4.04 -16.54 -10.98
CA VAL A 295 4.86 -15.72 -10.08
C VAL A 295 4.00 -14.83 -9.17
N GLY A 296 2.70 -15.13 -9.09
CA GLY A 296 1.73 -14.41 -8.26
C GLY A 296 1.49 -12.96 -8.70
N ASN A 297 1.71 -12.63 -9.98
CA ASN A 297 1.48 -11.27 -10.48
C ASN A 297 0.67 -11.26 -11.78
N GLU A 298 -0.65 -11.20 -11.64
CA GLU A 298 -1.60 -11.15 -12.75
C GLU A 298 -1.68 -9.76 -13.42
N ASN A 299 -1.15 -8.72 -12.77
CA ASN A 299 -1.31 -7.34 -13.21
C ASN A 299 -0.33 -6.95 -14.32
N CYS A 300 -0.70 -5.91 -15.05
CA CYS A 300 0.19 -5.32 -16.05
C CYS A 300 1.02 -4.19 -15.42
N SER A 301 2.33 -4.22 -15.65
CA SER A 301 3.25 -3.17 -15.18
C SER A 301 3.19 -1.84 -15.95
N ARG A 302 2.28 -1.71 -16.94
CA ARG A 302 1.96 -0.50 -17.73
C ARG A 302 3.08 0.15 -18.56
N VAL A 303 4.33 0.14 -18.11
CA VAL A 303 5.45 0.86 -18.73
C VAL A 303 6.36 -0.01 -19.61
N CYS A 304 6.31 -1.33 -19.45
CA CYS A 304 7.26 -2.25 -20.07
C CYS A 304 7.19 -2.32 -21.59
N CYS A 305 6.01 -2.11 -22.19
CA CYS A 305 5.92 -1.97 -23.64
C CYS A 305 6.67 -0.74 -24.14
N MET A 306 6.58 0.38 -23.41
CA MET A 306 7.11 1.65 -23.88
C MET A 306 8.59 1.82 -23.61
N TYR A 307 9.11 1.38 -22.45
CA TYR A 307 10.56 1.41 -22.27
C TYR A 307 11.26 0.43 -23.20
N ALA A 308 10.65 -0.72 -23.55
CA ALA A 308 11.27 -1.68 -24.47
C ALA A 308 11.33 -1.10 -25.89
N THR A 309 10.23 -0.49 -26.35
CA THR A 309 10.21 0.27 -27.61
C THR A 309 11.28 1.36 -27.60
N LYS A 310 11.42 2.11 -26.49
CA LYS A 310 12.44 3.15 -26.36
C LYS A 310 13.86 2.61 -26.45
N LEU A 311 14.18 1.59 -25.66
CA LEU A 311 15.51 0.99 -25.66
C LEU A 311 15.85 0.37 -27.02
N ALA A 312 14.88 -0.28 -27.68
CA ALA A 312 15.05 -0.78 -29.04
C ALA A 312 15.32 0.34 -30.05
N SER A 313 14.59 1.46 -29.97
CA SER A 313 14.82 2.63 -30.82
C SER A 313 16.20 3.24 -30.62
N LEU A 314 16.64 3.42 -29.37
CA LEU A 314 17.98 3.93 -29.06
C LEU A 314 19.08 3.01 -29.60
N LEU A 315 18.92 1.69 -29.46
CA LEU A 315 19.85 0.71 -30.01
C LEU A 315 19.92 0.78 -31.55
N LYS A 316 18.79 0.98 -32.24
CA LYS A 316 18.72 1.19 -33.70
C LYS A 316 19.37 2.51 -34.12
N HIS A 317 19.11 3.61 -33.41
CA HIS A 317 19.74 4.90 -33.70
C HIS A 317 21.27 4.84 -33.53
N SER A 318 21.77 4.13 -32.51
CA SER A 318 23.21 3.96 -32.31
C SER A 318 23.89 3.07 -33.36
N ASN A 319 23.17 2.08 -33.90
CA ASN A 319 23.65 1.23 -34.98
C ASN A 319 22.47 0.68 -35.81
N PRO A 320 22.20 1.25 -37.00
CA PRO A 320 21.08 0.85 -37.86
C PRO A 320 21.09 -0.62 -38.30
N GLU A 321 22.29 -1.22 -38.37
CA GLU A 321 22.51 -2.62 -38.78
C GLU A 321 22.10 -3.65 -37.73
N ARG A 322 21.80 -3.23 -36.49
CA ARG A 322 21.33 -4.14 -35.44
C ARG A 322 19.98 -4.73 -35.80
N ASP A 323 19.82 -6.01 -35.53
CA ASP A 323 18.59 -6.74 -35.77
C ASP A 323 17.84 -6.90 -34.44
N ILE A 324 16.80 -6.09 -34.24
CA ILE A 324 16.13 -5.97 -32.94
C ILE A 324 14.72 -6.52 -33.00
N TYR A 325 14.41 -7.41 -32.07
CA TYR A 325 13.11 -8.07 -31.95
C TYR A 325 12.48 -7.80 -30.58
N VAL A 326 11.18 -7.54 -30.56
CA VAL A 326 10.39 -7.39 -29.34
C VAL A 326 9.30 -8.46 -29.35
N PHE A 327 9.39 -9.43 -28.44
CA PHE A 327 8.44 -10.53 -28.28
C PHE A 327 7.37 -10.15 -27.26
N TYR A 328 6.12 -10.07 -27.70
CA TYR A 328 5.03 -9.50 -26.90
C TYR A 328 3.73 -10.30 -27.02
N THR A 329 2.83 -10.15 -26.03
CA THR A 329 1.45 -10.67 -26.12
C THR A 329 0.50 -9.61 -26.66
N ASP A 330 0.46 -8.45 -25.99
CA ASP A 330 -0.26 -7.24 -26.42
C ASP A 330 0.66 -6.05 -26.23
N LEU A 331 0.69 -5.15 -27.21
CA LEU A 331 1.46 -3.91 -27.12
C LEU A 331 0.58 -2.82 -26.51
N ARG A 332 0.95 -2.31 -25.34
CA ARG A 332 0.15 -1.33 -24.58
C ARG A 332 0.72 0.08 -24.71
N ALA A 333 0.52 0.68 -25.88
CA ALA A 333 0.94 2.04 -26.22
C ALA A 333 -0.20 3.06 -26.03
N TYR A 334 -0.72 3.19 -24.80
CA TYR A 334 -1.99 3.88 -24.51
C TYR A 334 -1.87 5.39 -24.21
N GLY A 335 -0.68 5.89 -23.89
CA GLY A 335 -0.45 7.30 -23.56
C GLY A 335 -0.44 8.21 -24.79
N LYS A 336 -0.51 9.52 -24.59
CA LYS A 336 -0.45 10.50 -25.69
C LYS A 336 0.90 10.38 -26.42
N GLY A 337 0.85 10.13 -27.73
CA GLY A 337 2.04 9.97 -28.56
C GLY A 337 2.68 8.58 -28.52
N PHE A 338 2.10 7.62 -27.78
CA PHE A 338 2.73 6.30 -27.58
C PHE A 338 2.57 5.40 -28.80
N GLU A 339 1.39 5.40 -29.43
CA GLU A 339 1.13 4.64 -30.66
C GLU A 339 1.98 5.16 -31.82
N GLU A 340 2.10 6.48 -31.95
CA GLU A 340 2.98 7.12 -32.92
C GLU A 340 4.44 6.76 -32.66
N TYR A 341 4.86 6.72 -31.40
CA TYR A 341 6.21 6.31 -31.04
C TYR A 341 6.50 4.85 -31.38
N TYR A 342 5.55 3.95 -31.11
CA TYR A 342 5.62 2.56 -31.55
C TYR A 342 5.76 2.45 -33.07
N LYS A 343 4.93 3.17 -33.84
CA LYS A 343 5.03 3.20 -35.31
C LYS A 343 6.38 3.74 -35.79
N ARG A 344 6.93 4.77 -35.13
CA ARG A 344 8.27 5.27 -35.43
C ARG A 344 9.33 4.19 -35.21
N ALA A 345 9.25 3.44 -34.11
CA ALA A 345 10.16 2.33 -33.85
C ALA A 345 10.08 1.23 -34.93
N GLN A 346 8.87 0.90 -35.40
CA GLN A 346 8.68 -0.03 -36.52
C GLN A 346 9.32 0.50 -37.82
N ASN A 347 9.12 1.78 -38.14
CA ASN A 347 9.63 2.39 -39.37
C ASN A 347 11.17 2.42 -39.44
N ILE A 348 11.86 2.49 -38.30
CA ILE A 348 13.33 2.38 -38.23
C ILE A 348 13.82 0.91 -38.14
N GLY A 349 12.92 -0.05 -38.32
CA GLY A 349 13.25 -1.47 -38.47
C GLY A 349 13.29 -2.28 -37.17
N VAL A 350 12.65 -1.83 -36.09
CA VAL A 350 12.40 -2.70 -34.92
C VAL A 350 11.28 -3.67 -35.25
N LYS A 351 11.51 -4.97 -35.04
CA LYS A 351 10.56 -6.04 -35.36
C LYS A 351 9.75 -6.41 -34.11
N PHE A 352 8.43 -6.45 -34.23
CA PHE A 352 7.54 -6.83 -33.13
C PHE A 352 6.86 -8.15 -33.46
N ILE A 353 7.11 -9.18 -32.65
CA ILE A 353 6.60 -10.53 -32.85
C ILE A 353 5.59 -10.86 -31.76
N ARG A 354 4.37 -11.22 -32.17
CA ARG A 354 3.29 -11.52 -31.22
C ARG A 354 3.39 -12.97 -30.75
N GLY A 355 4.16 -13.18 -29.70
CA GLY A 355 4.35 -14.48 -29.06
C GLY A 355 4.97 -14.34 -27.67
N ARG A 356 4.48 -15.13 -26.71
CA ARG A 356 5.11 -15.23 -25.38
C ARG A 356 6.23 -16.26 -25.45
N VAL A 357 7.46 -15.85 -25.15
CA VAL A 357 8.63 -16.74 -25.17
C VAL A 357 8.45 -17.84 -24.14
N ALA A 358 8.64 -19.09 -24.56
CA ALA A 358 8.51 -20.27 -23.72
C ALA A 358 9.76 -20.49 -22.87
N GLU A 359 10.94 -20.49 -23.50
CA GLU A 359 12.22 -20.70 -22.85
C GLU A 359 13.37 -20.02 -23.62
N VAL A 360 14.49 -19.82 -22.91
CA VAL A 360 15.77 -19.36 -23.46
C VAL A 360 16.84 -20.41 -23.16
N ILE A 361 17.59 -20.81 -24.19
CA ILE A 361 18.66 -21.81 -24.09
C ILE A 361 19.96 -21.17 -24.58
N GLU A 362 21.03 -21.27 -23.79
CA GLU A 362 22.37 -20.84 -24.20
C GLU A 362 23.14 -22.01 -24.86
N ASP A 363 23.77 -21.74 -26.01
CA ASP A 363 24.80 -22.62 -26.55
C ASP A 363 26.11 -22.44 -25.77
N SER A 364 26.61 -23.51 -25.16
CA SER A 364 27.78 -23.45 -24.28
C SER A 364 29.09 -23.07 -24.98
N ARG A 365 29.19 -23.25 -26.31
CA ARG A 365 30.37 -22.92 -27.12
C ARG A 365 30.31 -21.51 -27.66
N THR A 366 29.18 -21.11 -28.23
CA THR A 366 29.03 -19.82 -28.92
C THR A 366 28.52 -18.71 -28.02
N LYS A 367 27.94 -19.05 -26.86
CA LYS A 367 27.29 -18.12 -25.92
C LYS A 367 26.10 -17.36 -26.52
N LYS A 368 25.58 -17.84 -27.66
CA LYS A 368 24.34 -17.34 -28.24
C LYS A 368 23.13 -17.92 -27.52
N LEU A 369 22.04 -17.15 -27.53
CA LEU A 369 20.80 -17.45 -26.84
C LEU A 369 19.71 -17.77 -27.86
N THR A 370 19.20 -19.00 -27.83
CA THR A 370 18.08 -19.44 -28.66
C THR A 370 16.77 -19.24 -27.91
N LEU A 371 15.87 -18.45 -28.49
CA LEU A 371 14.51 -18.24 -28.01
C LEU A 371 13.57 -19.19 -28.72
N LYS A 372 12.73 -19.90 -27.95
CA LYS A 372 11.59 -20.65 -28.49
C LYS A 372 10.29 -19.90 -28.23
N VAL A 373 9.55 -19.61 -29.29
CA VAL A 373 8.31 -18.84 -29.22
C VAL A 373 7.35 -19.25 -30.32
N GLU A 374 6.06 -19.31 -30.01
CA GLU A 374 5.02 -19.40 -31.02
C GLU A 374 4.66 -17.99 -31.50
N ASP A 375 4.86 -17.70 -32.79
CA ASP A 375 4.26 -16.52 -33.41
C ASP A 375 2.78 -16.81 -33.64
N THR A 376 1.96 -16.23 -32.78
CA THR A 376 0.51 -16.46 -32.77
C THR A 376 -0.22 -15.91 -34.00
N LEU A 377 0.41 -15.00 -34.77
CA LEU A 377 -0.18 -14.47 -36.00
C LEU A 377 -0.03 -15.46 -37.16
N THR A 378 1.10 -16.17 -37.22
CA THR A 378 1.40 -17.15 -38.26
C THR A 378 1.17 -18.60 -37.83
N ARG A 379 0.99 -18.84 -36.52
CA ARG A 379 0.90 -20.17 -35.87
C ARG A 379 2.14 -21.03 -36.11
N GLN A 380 3.30 -20.38 -36.25
CA GLN A 380 4.57 -21.06 -36.44
C GLN A 380 5.40 -20.99 -35.15
N ILE A 381 6.05 -22.09 -34.82
CA ILE A 381 7.07 -22.12 -33.78
C ILE A 381 8.36 -21.57 -34.39
N ILE A 382 8.86 -20.49 -33.80
CA ILE A 382 10.09 -19.83 -34.18
C ILE A 382 11.15 -20.23 -33.14
N GLU A 383 12.26 -20.77 -33.64
CA GLU A 383 13.51 -20.88 -32.90
C GLU A 383 14.51 -19.92 -33.53
N SER A 384 15.02 -18.95 -32.76
CA SER A 384 15.91 -17.93 -33.27
C SER A 384 17.03 -17.59 -32.29
N GLU A 385 18.25 -17.49 -32.83
CA GLU A 385 19.45 -17.13 -32.07
C GLU A 385 19.62 -15.61 -31.93
N PHE A 386 20.02 -15.20 -30.73
CA PHE A 386 20.32 -13.81 -30.35
C PHE A 386 21.66 -13.72 -29.62
N ASP A 387 22.33 -12.59 -29.77
CA ASP A 387 23.57 -12.27 -29.07
C ASP A 387 23.29 -11.75 -27.65
N THR A 388 22.16 -11.07 -27.45
CA THR A 388 21.70 -10.57 -26.14
C THR A 388 20.18 -10.64 -26.03
N VAL A 389 19.71 -11.04 -24.86
CA VAL A 389 18.29 -11.10 -24.50
C VAL A 389 18.02 -10.13 -23.36
N VAL A 390 17.08 -9.21 -23.57
CA VAL A 390 16.70 -8.18 -22.62
C VAL A 390 15.34 -8.52 -22.03
N LEU A 391 15.30 -8.67 -20.71
CA LEU A 391 14.09 -8.98 -19.96
C LEU A 391 13.38 -7.68 -19.57
N SER A 392 12.20 -7.46 -20.14
CA SER A 392 11.35 -6.34 -19.76
C SER A 392 10.59 -6.69 -18.48
N VAL A 393 11.31 -6.56 -17.35
CA VAL A 393 10.83 -6.82 -16.00
C VAL A 393 9.70 -5.90 -15.56
N GLY A 394 8.74 -6.47 -14.84
CA GLY A 394 7.63 -5.75 -14.24
C GLY A 394 8.01 -4.91 -13.02
N LEU A 395 7.04 -4.11 -12.56
CA LEU A 395 7.13 -3.36 -11.31
C LEU A 395 6.46 -4.15 -10.18
N ARG A 396 7.00 -4.02 -8.97
CA ARG A 396 6.46 -4.57 -7.73
C ARG A 396 6.44 -3.50 -6.65
N PRO A 397 5.62 -3.67 -5.60
CA PRO A 397 5.64 -2.79 -4.44
C PRO A 397 7.06 -2.70 -3.84
N ASN A 398 7.50 -1.50 -3.48
CA ASN A 398 8.81 -1.32 -2.88
C ASN A 398 8.85 -1.97 -1.49
N LYS A 399 9.91 -2.73 -1.17
CA LYS A 399 10.05 -3.47 0.11
C LYS A 399 9.91 -2.59 1.35
N GLY A 400 10.33 -1.32 1.28
CA GLY A 400 10.20 -0.36 2.38
C GLY A 400 8.77 0.13 2.62
N THR A 401 7.88 -0.01 1.64
CA THR A 401 6.50 0.48 1.70
C THR A 401 5.68 -0.25 2.75
N GLU A 402 5.94 -1.55 2.99
CA GLU A 402 5.16 -2.33 3.96
C GLU A 402 5.25 -1.76 5.37
N LYS A 403 6.46 -1.35 5.81
CA LYS A 403 6.64 -0.71 7.11
C LYS A 403 5.83 0.59 7.23
N ILE A 404 5.82 1.40 6.18
CA ILE A 404 5.06 2.65 6.14
C ILE A 404 3.55 2.39 6.13
N ALA A 405 3.10 1.40 5.37
CA ALA A 405 1.70 0.97 5.33
C ALA A 405 1.21 0.50 6.70
N ASP A 406 2.04 -0.25 7.42
CA ASP A 406 1.72 -0.75 8.77
C ASP A 406 1.67 0.37 9.81
N MET A 407 2.58 1.37 9.73
CA MET A 407 2.58 2.56 10.60
C MET A 407 1.34 3.43 10.38
N LEU A 408 0.93 3.61 9.12
CA LEU A 408 -0.18 4.48 8.73
C LEU A 408 -1.53 3.76 8.57
N LYS A 409 -1.54 2.43 8.78
CA LYS A 409 -2.70 1.54 8.61
C LYS A 409 -3.35 1.65 7.23
N LEU A 410 -2.51 1.65 6.19
CA LEU A 410 -2.94 1.80 4.81
C LEU A 410 -3.36 0.45 4.20
N ALA A 411 -4.51 0.45 3.54
CA ALA A 411 -5.00 -0.71 2.80
C ALA A 411 -4.14 -1.00 1.57
N ARG A 412 -4.09 -2.28 1.17
CA ARG A 412 -3.40 -2.75 -0.03
C ARG A 412 -4.40 -3.34 -1.02
N SER A 413 -4.14 -3.09 -2.29
CA SER A 413 -4.86 -3.70 -3.41
C SER A 413 -4.37 -5.14 -3.63
N SER A 414 -5.09 -5.93 -4.44
CA SER A 414 -4.72 -7.33 -4.74
C SER A 414 -3.38 -7.48 -5.46
N ASP A 415 -2.88 -6.40 -6.06
CA ASP A 415 -1.56 -6.31 -6.70
C ASP A 415 -0.42 -6.01 -5.73
N GLY A 416 -0.73 -5.82 -4.44
CA GLY A 416 0.21 -5.52 -3.36
C GLY A 416 0.57 -4.04 -3.23
N PHE A 417 0.13 -3.16 -4.13
CA PHE A 417 0.34 -1.72 -4.03
C PHE A 417 -0.64 -1.09 -3.04
N LEU A 418 -0.41 0.17 -2.65
CA LEU A 418 -1.30 0.87 -1.73
C LEU A 418 -2.62 1.23 -2.40
N GLN A 419 -3.73 0.96 -1.70
CA GLN A 419 -5.08 1.17 -2.21
C GLN A 419 -5.54 2.61 -1.97
N GLU A 420 -6.01 3.26 -3.03
CA GLU A 420 -6.69 4.55 -2.94
C GLU A 420 -8.10 4.44 -2.31
N ALA A 421 -8.62 5.54 -1.78
CA ALA A 421 -9.94 5.61 -1.16
C ALA A 421 -11.07 5.30 -2.16
N HIS A 422 -10.94 5.77 -3.40
CA HIS A 422 -11.85 5.40 -4.49
C HIS A 422 -11.16 5.54 -5.85
N PRO A 423 -11.22 4.53 -6.75
CA PRO A 423 -10.49 4.50 -8.03
C PRO A 423 -10.77 5.63 -9.04
N LYS A 424 -11.71 6.54 -8.76
CA LYS A 424 -12.20 7.55 -9.71
C LYS A 424 -12.34 8.92 -9.05
N PHE A 425 -13.04 8.97 -7.91
CA PHE A 425 -13.32 10.24 -7.22
C PHE A 425 -12.21 10.68 -6.27
N ARG A 426 -11.41 9.72 -5.75
CA ARG A 426 -10.37 9.97 -4.75
C ARG A 426 -9.12 9.09 -5.04
N PRO A 427 -8.49 9.22 -6.23
CA PRO A 427 -7.42 8.32 -6.68
C PRO A 427 -6.06 8.54 -6.00
N VAL A 428 -5.93 9.59 -5.20
CA VAL A 428 -4.72 9.93 -4.45
C VAL A 428 -4.97 10.03 -2.94
N ASP A 429 -6.22 9.91 -2.50
CA ASP A 429 -6.53 9.90 -1.07
C ASP A 429 -6.44 8.46 -0.58
N THR A 430 -6.13 8.27 0.69
CA THR A 430 -6.34 7.00 1.38
C THR A 430 -7.61 7.07 2.24
N LEU A 431 -7.94 5.95 2.86
CA LEU A 431 -9.01 5.88 3.85
C LEU A 431 -8.59 6.42 5.22
N THR A 432 -7.28 6.57 5.44
CA THR A 432 -6.73 7.26 6.60
C THR A 432 -6.73 8.76 6.30
N ASP A 433 -7.53 9.51 7.04
CA ASP A 433 -7.65 10.96 6.84
C ASP A 433 -6.29 11.66 6.99
N GLY A 434 -6.01 12.59 6.09
CA GLY A 434 -4.73 13.31 6.05
C GLY A 434 -3.57 12.57 5.41
N VAL A 435 -3.77 11.32 4.95
CA VAL A 435 -2.74 10.53 4.27
C VAL A 435 -3.11 10.34 2.80
N PHE A 436 -2.16 10.69 1.92
CA PHE A 436 -2.32 10.67 0.46
C PHE A 436 -1.23 9.81 -0.21
N LEU A 437 -1.48 9.39 -1.44
CA LEU A 437 -0.58 8.57 -2.26
C LEU A 437 -0.12 9.33 -3.49
N ALA A 438 1.16 9.23 -3.83
CA ALA A 438 1.72 9.81 -5.05
C ALA A 438 2.67 8.84 -5.76
N GLY A 439 2.44 8.65 -7.06
CA GLY A 439 3.33 7.88 -7.93
C GLY A 439 3.10 6.38 -7.88
N THR A 440 4.16 5.62 -8.16
CA THR A 440 4.09 4.17 -8.38
C THR A 440 3.76 3.38 -7.11
N VAL A 441 3.79 4.00 -5.93
CA VAL A 441 3.39 3.34 -4.67
C VAL A 441 1.92 2.91 -4.68
N GLN A 442 1.07 3.62 -5.43
CA GLN A 442 -0.34 3.28 -5.63
C GLN A 442 -0.54 2.23 -6.73
N GLY A 443 0.45 2.02 -7.61
CA GLY A 443 0.37 1.07 -8.71
C GLY A 443 1.23 1.47 -9.90
N PRO A 444 1.55 0.55 -10.83
CA PRO A 444 2.44 0.82 -11.95
C PRO A 444 1.97 2.00 -12.83
N LYS A 445 2.89 2.88 -13.21
CA LYS A 445 2.61 4.06 -14.07
C LYS A 445 3.91 4.66 -14.61
N ASP A 446 3.80 5.47 -15.65
CA ASP A 446 4.93 6.20 -16.25
C ASP A 446 5.18 7.55 -15.55
N ILE A 447 6.21 8.27 -16.02
CA ILE A 447 6.65 9.53 -15.41
C ILE A 447 5.59 10.63 -15.51
N PRO A 448 4.94 10.91 -16.66
CA PRO A 448 3.87 11.91 -16.74
C PRO A 448 2.73 11.66 -15.77
N ASP A 449 2.21 10.43 -15.70
CA ASP A 449 1.15 10.06 -14.75
C ASP A 449 1.63 10.24 -13.30
N THR A 450 2.89 9.90 -13.03
CA THR A 450 3.52 10.03 -11.70
C THR A 450 3.64 11.49 -11.25
N VAL A 451 4.08 12.38 -12.15
CA VAL A 451 4.18 13.83 -11.90
C VAL A 451 2.79 14.41 -11.64
N ALA A 452 1.82 14.08 -12.50
CA ALA A 452 0.44 14.53 -12.33
C ALA A 452 -0.15 14.07 -10.98
N GLN A 453 0.17 12.85 -10.55
CA GLN A 453 -0.29 12.32 -9.26
C GLN A 453 0.38 13.02 -8.06
N GLY A 454 1.65 13.42 -8.17
CA GLY A 454 2.34 14.24 -7.16
C GLY A 454 1.65 15.59 -6.96
N SER A 455 1.31 16.28 -8.04
CA SER A 455 0.54 17.53 -8.00
C SER A 455 -0.88 17.33 -7.47
N ALA A 456 -1.54 16.23 -7.86
CA ALA A 456 -2.86 15.91 -7.34
C ALA A 456 -2.85 15.68 -5.82
N ALA A 457 -1.90 14.90 -5.31
CA ALA A 457 -1.77 14.65 -3.86
C ALA A 457 -1.53 15.96 -3.09
N SER A 458 -0.67 16.84 -3.62
CA SER A 458 -0.41 18.17 -3.06
C SER A 458 -1.68 19.01 -3.01
N SER A 459 -2.44 19.07 -4.11
CA SER A 459 -3.71 19.80 -4.16
C SER A 459 -4.71 19.30 -3.11
N ARG A 460 -4.79 17.97 -2.89
CA ARG A 460 -5.67 17.37 -1.88
C ARG A 460 -5.24 17.74 -0.46
N ALA A 461 -3.94 17.71 -0.17
CA ALA A 461 -3.40 18.13 1.12
C ALA A 461 -3.62 19.64 1.38
N ILE A 462 -3.32 20.49 0.40
CA ILE A 462 -3.56 21.95 0.44
C ILE A 462 -5.03 22.26 0.70
N LYS A 463 -5.94 21.60 -0.02
CA LYS A 463 -7.39 21.79 0.15
C LYS A 463 -7.81 21.56 1.60
N LEU A 464 -7.27 20.53 2.24
CA LEU A 464 -7.60 20.17 3.61
C LEU A 464 -7.01 21.18 4.61
N MET A 465 -5.71 21.47 4.49
CA MET A 465 -5.00 22.37 5.41
C MET A 465 -5.43 23.83 5.30
N ASN A 466 -5.77 24.34 4.10
CA ASN A 466 -6.24 25.72 3.93
C ASN A 466 -7.60 26.00 4.56
N GLN A 467 -8.34 24.97 4.99
CA GLN A 467 -9.55 25.17 5.78
C GLN A 467 -9.23 25.70 7.19
N GLY A 468 -7.99 25.48 7.69
CA GLY A 468 -7.57 25.86 9.04
C GLY A 468 -8.17 25.00 10.15
N GLU A 469 -9.29 24.33 9.87
CA GLU A 469 -9.95 23.36 10.72
C GLU A 469 -10.57 22.21 9.91
N TYR A 470 -10.81 21.07 10.54
CA TYR A 470 -11.52 19.93 9.97
C TYR A 470 -12.50 19.33 10.99
N SER A 471 -13.60 18.76 10.49
CA SER A 471 -14.60 18.10 11.36
C SER A 471 -14.20 16.67 11.66
N LEU A 472 -14.18 16.28 12.94
CA LEU A 472 -14.07 14.88 13.33
C LEU A 472 -15.35 14.12 12.96
N ALA A 473 -15.18 12.85 12.56
CA ALA A 473 -16.30 11.94 12.44
C ALA A 473 -16.92 11.76 13.84
N PRO A 474 -18.25 11.90 13.99
CA PRO A 474 -18.88 11.91 15.30
C PRO A 474 -19.04 10.50 15.89
N ILE A 475 -18.36 9.48 15.33
CA ILE A 475 -18.42 8.09 15.79
C ILE A 475 -17.45 7.94 16.96
N MET A 476 -17.82 8.50 18.12
CA MET A 476 -17.00 8.51 19.33
C MET A 476 -17.78 7.95 20.51
N ALA A 477 -17.03 7.39 21.45
CA ALA A 477 -17.61 6.90 22.69
C ALA A 477 -18.06 8.09 23.55
N PHE A 478 -19.15 7.91 24.28
CA PHE A 478 -19.64 8.87 25.26
C PHE A 478 -20.10 8.16 26.54
N VAL A 479 -20.32 8.92 27.61
CA VAL A 479 -20.57 8.38 28.96
C VAL A 479 -21.91 8.86 29.49
N HIS A 480 -22.78 7.91 29.83
CA HIS A 480 -23.98 8.14 30.64
C HIS A 480 -23.56 8.36 32.10
N LYS A 481 -23.44 9.63 32.51
CA LYS A 481 -22.91 10.02 33.83
C LYS A 481 -23.66 9.36 34.99
N ASP A 482 -24.96 9.16 34.85
CA ASP A 482 -25.80 8.60 35.91
C ASP A 482 -25.51 7.12 36.18
N LEU A 483 -25.07 6.38 35.15
CA LEU A 483 -24.73 4.96 35.21
C LEU A 483 -23.25 4.72 35.56
N CYS A 484 -22.38 5.71 35.31
CA CYS A 484 -20.96 5.58 35.53
C CYS A 484 -20.63 5.64 37.03
N LYS A 485 -20.28 4.50 37.63
CA LYS A 485 -19.86 4.38 39.03
C LYS A 485 -18.46 3.77 39.14
N PRO A 486 -17.39 4.56 38.97
CA PRO A 486 -16.01 4.07 39.07
C PRO A 486 -15.68 3.40 40.41
N SER A 487 -16.35 3.77 41.50
CA SER A 487 -16.22 3.11 42.80
C SER A 487 -16.70 1.66 42.83
N GLU A 488 -17.49 1.24 41.83
CA GLU A 488 -18.08 -0.09 41.73
C GLU A 488 -17.52 -0.92 40.56
N CYS A 489 -16.49 -0.43 39.87
CA CYS A 489 -15.83 -1.18 38.81
C CYS A 489 -14.32 -0.96 38.85
N ALA A 490 -13.54 -1.96 38.45
CA ALA A 490 -12.08 -1.85 38.34
C ALA A 490 -11.65 -1.00 37.12
N THR A 491 -12.49 -0.06 36.67
CA THR A 491 -12.25 0.81 35.49
C THR A 491 -11.77 0.09 34.23
N PRO A 492 -12.39 -1.05 33.83
CA PRO A 492 -11.91 -1.87 32.70
C PRO A 492 -11.91 -1.12 31.35
N CYS A 493 -12.64 0.00 31.26
CA CYS A 493 -12.67 0.87 30.08
C CYS A 493 -11.32 1.52 29.77
N ILE A 494 -10.46 1.78 30.78
CA ILE A 494 -9.11 2.32 30.57
C ILE A 494 -8.25 1.27 29.87
N GLU A 495 -8.14 0.06 30.45
CA GLU A 495 -7.31 -1.02 29.91
C GLU A 495 -7.81 -1.52 28.55
N SER A 496 -9.12 -1.47 28.32
CA SER A 496 -9.73 -1.90 27.06
C SER A 496 -9.62 -0.84 25.95
N CYS A 497 -9.22 0.40 26.27
CA CYS A 497 -9.06 1.44 25.27
C CYS A 497 -7.69 1.34 24.60
N PRO A 498 -7.62 0.97 23.31
CA PRO A 498 -6.34 0.71 22.66
C PRO A 498 -5.56 1.99 22.32
N LEU A 499 -6.23 3.15 22.38
CA LEU A 499 -5.64 4.45 22.05
C LEU A 499 -5.45 5.33 23.29
N GLY A 500 -5.69 4.80 24.50
CA GLY A 500 -5.56 5.57 25.74
C GLY A 500 -6.49 6.79 25.81
N ALA A 501 -7.62 6.77 25.09
CA ALA A 501 -8.53 7.90 24.96
C ALA A 501 -9.42 8.11 26.19
N ILE A 502 -9.32 7.27 27.23
CA ILE A 502 -10.21 7.29 28.40
C ILE A 502 -9.41 7.61 29.65
N SER A 503 -9.89 8.60 30.39
CA SER A 503 -9.45 8.88 31.77
C SER A 503 -10.64 8.73 32.72
N VAL A 504 -10.40 8.34 33.97
CA VAL A 504 -11.46 8.16 34.96
C VAL A 504 -11.09 8.90 36.23
N ASN A 505 -11.96 9.81 36.64
CA ASN A 505 -11.96 10.44 37.97
C ASN A 505 -13.29 10.06 38.65
N GLU A 506 -14.19 11.03 38.87
CA GLU A 506 -15.55 10.78 39.38
C GLU A 506 -16.43 10.00 38.37
N VAL A 507 -16.23 10.27 37.09
CA VAL A 507 -16.81 9.55 35.95
C VAL A 507 -15.75 9.38 34.86
N ALA A 508 -15.97 8.45 33.93
CA ALA A 508 -15.14 8.32 32.74
C ALA A 508 -15.27 9.58 31.85
N LYS A 509 -14.15 10.01 31.27
CA LYS A 509 -14.06 11.10 30.29
C LYS A 509 -13.34 10.59 29.04
N ILE A 510 -13.90 10.92 27.88
CA ILE A 510 -13.38 10.52 26.58
C ILE A 510 -12.62 11.70 25.97
N ASN A 511 -11.39 11.45 25.53
CA ASN A 511 -10.64 12.37 24.69
C ASN A 511 -11.10 12.17 23.23
N GLU A 512 -11.87 13.13 22.73
CA GLU A 512 -12.49 13.10 21.41
C GLU A 512 -11.46 13.04 20.27
N ALA A 513 -10.30 13.67 20.44
CA ALA A 513 -9.25 13.66 19.42
C ALA A 513 -8.59 12.28 19.26
N LEU A 514 -8.51 11.51 20.36
CA LEU A 514 -7.93 10.16 20.38
C LEU A 514 -8.96 9.06 20.11
N CYS A 515 -10.24 9.28 20.43
CA CYS A 515 -11.26 8.27 20.25
C CYS A 515 -11.58 8.05 18.77
N LYS A 516 -11.23 6.87 18.25
CA LYS A 516 -11.58 6.46 16.87
C LYS A 516 -12.84 5.58 16.78
N GLY A 517 -13.55 5.40 17.90
CA GLY A 517 -14.87 4.74 17.88
C GLY A 517 -14.88 3.21 17.77
N CYS A 518 -13.84 2.49 18.17
CA CYS A 518 -13.82 1.01 18.12
C CYS A 518 -14.89 0.32 18.99
N GLY A 519 -15.34 0.99 20.05
CA GLY A 519 -16.35 0.48 20.97
C GLY A 519 -15.89 -0.58 21.98
N SER A 520 -14.59 -0.93 22.05
CA SER A 520 -14.08 -1.94 22.99
C SER A 520 -14.39 -1.60 24.46
N CYS A 521 -14.29 -0.33 24.84
CA CYS A 521 -14.61 0.14 26.18
C CYS A 521 -16.09 -0.10 26.57
N ILE A 522 -17.01 -0.10 25.61
CA ILE A 522 -18.45 -0.28 25.81
C ILE A 522 -18.74 -1.73 26.21
N ALA A 523 -18.18 -2.68 25.46
CA ALA A 523 -18.34 -4.10 25.78
C ALA A 523 -17.67 -4.51 27.10
N SER A 524 -16.68 -3.75 27.55
CA SER A 524 -16.03 -3.96 28.85
C SER A 524 -16.78 -3.35 30.04
N CYS A 525 -17.77 -2.47 29.81
CA CYS A 525 -18.43 -1.73 30.86
C CYS A 525 -19.48 -2.58 31.58
N PRO A 526 -19.30 -2.92 32.88
CA PRO A 526 -20.25 -3.77 33.59
C PRO A 526 -21.57 -3.07 33.95
N LYS A 527 -21.65 -1.75 33.75
CA LYS A 527 -22.81 -0.91 34.11
C LYS A 527 -23.55 -0.36 32.88
N ASP A 528 -23.15 -0.75 31.67
CA ASP A 528 -23.66 -0.20 30.41
C ASP A 528 -23.59 1.36 30.37
N ALA A 529 -22.60 1.95 31.06
CA ALA A 529 -22.47 3.40 31.21
C ALA A 529 -21.77 4.09 30.03
N LEU A 530 -21.12 3.32 29.16
CA LEU A 530 -20.46 3.80 27.95
C LEU A 530 -21.30 3.40 26.75
N ASP A 531 -21.42 4.29 25.78
CA ASP A 531 -22.04 3.98 24.49
C ASP A 531 -21.30 4.68 23.33
N LEU A 532 -21.71 4.44 22.09
CA LEU A 532 -21.07 4.95 20.88
C LEU A 532 -22.08 5.74 20.04
N HIS A 533 -21.77 6.99 19.74
CA HIS A 533 -22.58 7.78 18.83
C HIS A 533 -22.71 7.07 17.46
N VAL A 534 -23.92 7.11 16.88
CA VAL A 534 -24.28 6.45 15.60
C VAL A 534 -24.31 4.90 15.66
N TYR A 535 -23.88 4.29 16.76
CA TYR A 535 -23.93 2.85 16.99
C TYR A 535 -24.26 2.56 18.46
N THR A 536 -25.32 3.19 18.95
CA THR A 536 -25.79 2.99 20.33
C THR A 536 -26.30 1.56 20.53
N ASN A 537 -26.37 1.12 21.79
CA ASN A 537 -26.94 -0.20 22.09
C ASN A 537 -28.39 -0.28 21.59
N ALA A 538 -29.15 0.83 21.73
CA ALA A 538 -30.52 0.93 21.24
C ALA A 538 -30.61 0.86 19.71
N GLN A 539 -29.73 1.57 19.00
CA GLN A 539 -29.66 1.54 17.53
C GLN A 539 -29.36 0.12 17.01
N LEU A 540 -28.31 -0.51 17.52
CA LEU A 540 -27.91 -1.86 17.06
C LEU A 540 -28.99 -2.90 17.40
N LEU A 541 -29.62 -2.79 18.56
CA LEU A 541 -30.70 -3.68 18.93
C LEU A 541 -31.92 -3.49 18.02
N ALA A 542 -32.27 -2.26 17.69
CA ALA A 542 -33.37 -1.96 16.77
C ALA A 542 -33.12 -2.53 15.37
N GLU A 543 -31.87 -2.47 14.87
CA GLU A 543 -31.48 -3.11 13.61
C GLU A 543 -31.72 -4.63 13.66
N VAL A 544 -31.26 -5.27 14.73
CA VAL A 544 -31.41 -6.71 14.98
C VAL A 544 -32.89 -7.13 15.02
N GLU A 545 -33.70 -6.43 15.81
CA GLU A 545 -35.14 -6.70 15.92
C GLU A 545 -35.83 -6.55 14.56
N ALA A 546 -35.51 -5.49 13.81
CA ALA A 546 -36.12 -5.21 12.52
C ALA A 546 -35.84 -6.29 11.47
N VAL A 547 -34.60 -6.80 11.40
CA VAL A 547 -34.26 -7.87 10.45
C VAL A 547 -34.78 -9.24 10.87
N MET A 548 -35.27 -9.42 12.09
CA MET A 548 -35.86 -10.68 12.55
C MET A 548 -37.38 -10.67 12.56
N LYS A 549 -38.02 -9.50 12.52
CA LYS A 549 -39.47 -9.32 12.64
C LYS A 549 -40.30 -10.15 11.66
N ASP A 550 -39.90 -10.19 10.39
CA ASP A 550 -40.64 -10.86 9.32
C ASP A 550 -40.14 -12.29 9.03
N LYS A 551 -39.29 -12.83 9.92
CA LYS A 551 -38.75 -14.19 9.80
C LYS A 551 -39.88 -15.21 9.98
N LYS A 552 -40.07 -16.10 9.00
CA LYS A 552 -41.12 -17.12 9.06
C LYS A 552 -40.76 -18.24 10.04
N LYS A 553 -41.77 -18.90 10.61
CA LYS A 553 -41.57 -20.06 11.49
C LYS A 553 -40.85 -21.18 10.71
N GLY A 554 -39.74 -21.67 11.25
CA GLY A 554 -38.90 -22.69 10.60
C GLY A 554 -37.85 -22.15 9.63
N GLU A 555 -37.90 -20.86 9.27
CA GLU A 555 -36.85 -20.22 8.50
C GLU A 555 -35.57 -20.11 9.34
N THR A 556 -34.41 -20.20 8.70
CA THR A 556 -33.13 -19.93 9.35
C THR A 556 -32.60 -18.57 8.91
N ARG A 557 -32.16 -17.74 9.86
CA ARG A 557 -31.61 -16.41 9.59
C ARG A 557 -30.52 -16.09 10.60
N PHE A 558 -29.42 -15.51 10.13
CA PHE A 558 -28.29 -15.16 10.98
C PHE A 558 -27.75 -13.78 10.66
N ILE A 559 -27.06 -13.21 11.65
CA ILE A 559 -26.51 -11.86 11.58
C ILE A 559 -25.02 -11.94 11.31
N ILE A 560 -24.53 -11.03 10.48
CA ILE A 560 -23.11 -10.78 10.29
C ILE A 560 -22.82 -9.39 10.84
N PHE A 561 -22.14 -9.29 11.98
CA PHE A 561 -21.53 -8.02 12.37
C PHE A 561 -20.22 -7.88 11.60
N ALA A 562 -20.13 -6.86 10.77
CA ALA A 562 -19.00 -6.64 9.88
C ALA A 562 -18.34 -5.30 10.21
N ASP A 563 -17.03 -5.34 10.47
CA ASP A 563 -16.25 -4.13 10.71
C ASP A 563 -16.21 -3.23 9.47
N ASP A 564 -16.13 -1.92 9.69
CA ASP A 564 -16.14 -0.90 8.63
C ASP A 564 -14.96 -1.02 7.68
N MET A 565 -13.82 -1.51 8.16
CA MET A 565 -12.56 -1.43 7.43
C MET A 565 -12.39 -2.58 6.45
N THR A 566 -12.64 -3.80 6.90
CA THR A 566 -12.45 -5.01 6.10
C THR A 566 -13.74 -5.77 5.87
N GLY A 567 -14.44 -6.22 6.91
CA GLY A 567 -15.59 -7.12 6.78
C GLY A 567 -16.70 -6.57 5.90
N TYR A 568 -17.11 -5.31 6.13
CA TYR A 568 -18.16 -4.67 5.35
C TYR A 568 -17.72 -4.39 3.91
N ARG A 569 -16.47 -3.94 3.72
CA ARG A 569 -15.89 -3.71 2.39
C ARG A 569 -15.70 -4.99 1.60
N LEU A 570 -15.33 -6.07 2.28
CA LEU A 570 -15.17 -7.37 1.66
C LEU A 570 -16.52 -7.86 1.15
N ALA A 571 -17.60 -7.66 1.91
CA ALA A 571 -18.96 -7.90 1.43
C ALA A 571 -19.30 -7.05 0.20
N ASP A 572 -18.88 -5.78 0.17
CA ASP A 572 -19.08 -4.90 -1.00
C ASP A 572 -18.31 -5.39 -2.24
N ASN A 573 -17.05 -5.81 -2.05
CA ASN A 573 -16.21 -6.33 -3.13
C ASN A 573 -16.72 -7.69 -3.63
N VAL A 574 -17.21 -8.57 -2.75
CA VAL A 574 -17.89 -9.83 -3.11
C VAL A 574 -19.10 -9.54 -4.00
N GLY A 575 -19.88 -8.52 -3.63
CA GLY A 575 -20.97 -8.01 -4.45
C GLY A 575 -20.51 -7.49 -5.81
N THR A 576 -19.45 -6.68 -5.84
CA THR A 576 -18.89 -6.12 -7.07
C THR A 576 -18.38 -7.21 -8.01
N ALA A 577 -17.79 -8.27 -7.45
CA ALA A 577 -17.39 -9.48 -8.16
C ALA A 577 -18.55 -10.42 -8.52
N LYS A 578 -19.79 -10.08 -8.12
CA LYS A 578 -21.02 -10.87 -8.34
C LYS A 578 -20.93 -12.30 -7.82
N MET A 579 -20.21 -12.49 -6.70
CA MET A 579 -20.07 -13.80 -6.07
C MET A 579 -21.26 -14.06 -5.14
N ALA A 580 -21.98 -15.16 -5.38
CA ALA A 580 -23.16 -15.52 -4.59
C ALA A 580 -22.79 -16.05 -3.19
N TYR A 581 -23.61 -15.68 -2.21
CA TYR A 581 -23.53 -16.20 -0.83
C TYR A 581 -24.93 -16.30 -0.21
N SER A 582 -25.06 -16.94 0.94
CA SER A 582 -26.36 -17.26 1.54
C SER A 582 -27.29 -16.06 1.70
N LEU A 583 -28.50 -16.18 1.14
CA LEU A 583 -29.63 -15.25 1.28
C LEU A 583 -30.13 -15.12 2.73
N ASN A 584 -29.80 -16.07 3.62
CA ASN A 584 -30.23 -16.10 5.02
C ASN A 584 -29.40 -15.15 5.92
N SER A 585 -28.37 -14.50 5.36
CA SER A 585 -27.50 -13.56 6.07
C SER A 585 -28.06 -12.13 6.08
N ARG A 586 -27.94 -11.42 7.20
CA ARG A 586 -28.19 -9.98 7.31
C ARG A 586 -26.94 -9.31 7.88
N ILE A 587 -26.35 -8.40 7.12
CA ILE A 587 -25.10 -7.74 7.49
C ILE A 587 -25.44 -6.45 8.24
N ILE A 588 -24.95 -6.33 9.47
CA ILE A 588 -25.01 -5.12 10.28
C ILE A 588 -23.59 -4.55 10.32
N ARG A 589 -23.48 -3.29 9.88
CA ARG A 589 -22.22 -2.56 9.84
C ARG A 589 -21.87 -2.06 11.23
N VAL A 590 -20.63 -2.21 11.66
CA VAL A 590 -20.11 -1.63 12.91
C VAL A 590 -18.67 -1.12 12.72
N PRO A 591 -18.20 -0.11 13.48
CA PRO A 591 -16.82 0.35 13.33
C PRO A 591 -15.79 -0.75 13.62
N SER A 592 -16.05 -1.56 14.64
CA SER A 592 -15.34 -2.80 14.95
C SER A 592 -16.31 -3.75 15.64
N CYS A 593 -16.10 -5.05 15.48
CA CYS A 593 -16.82 -6.09 16.22
C CYS A 593 -16.58 -6.00 17.73
N ALA A 594 -15.53 -5.30 18.19
CA ALA A 594 -15.30 -5.03 19.61
C ALA A 594 -16.40 -4.18 20.26
N ARG A 595 -17.19 -3.46 19.44
CA ARG A 595 -18.39 -2.75 19.89
C ARG A 595 -19.48 -3.71 20.38
N ILE A 596 -19.53 -4.94 19.88
CA ILE A 596 -20.63 -5.86 20.18
C ILE A 596 -20.47 -6.43 21.59
N THR A 597 -21.41 -6.09 22.48
CA THR A 597 -21.40 -6.52 23.87
C THR A 597 -21.94 -7.95 24.00
N PRO A 598 -21.51 -8.74 25.01
CA PRO A 598 -22.10 -10.05 25.29
C PRO A 598 -23.64 -10.00 25.40
N LYS A 599 -24.16 -8.95 26.05
CA LYS A 599 -25.60 -8.69 26.18
C LYS A 599 -26.30 -8.53 24.83
N LEU A 600 -25.72 -7.74 23.91
CA LEU A 600 -26.29 -7.56 22.57
C LEU A 600 -26.27 -8.87 21.75
N MET A 601 -25.25 -9.72 21.92
CA MET A 601 -25.20 -11.03 21.26
C MET A 601 -26.34 -11.94 21.75
N LEU A 602 -26.54 -12.00 23.07
CA LEU A 602 -27.62 -12.78 23.67
C LEU A 602 -28.99 -12.27 23.25
N GLN A 603 -29.19 -10.96 23.28
CA GLN A 603 -30.40 -10.32 22.76
C GLN A 603 -30.61 -10.69 21.28
N SER A 604 -29.58 -10.62 20.44
CA SER A 604 -29.71 -10.99 19.02
C SER A 604 -30.21 -12.42 18.81
N LEU A 605 -29.72 -13.37 19.61
CA LEU A 605 -30.19 -14.75 19.59
C LEU A 605 -31.61 -14.86 20.16
N ALA A 606 -31.93 -14.13 21.23
CA ALA A 606 -33.28 -14.12 21.80
C ALA A 606 -34.33 -13.59 20.82
N TYR A 607 -34.00 -12.55 20.05
CA TYR A 607 -34.89 -11.89 19.08
C TYR A 607 -35.08 -12.62 17.76
N GLY A 608 -34.35 -13.71 17.51
CA GLY A 608 -34.63 -14.58 16.37
C GLY A 608 -33.41 -14.99 15.54
N ALA A 609 -32.22 -14.44 15.79
CA ALA A 609 -31.02 -14.91 15.10
C ALA A 609 -30.72 -16.37 15.46
N ASP A 610 -30.41 -17.21 14.47
CA ASP A 610 -30.01 -18.62 14.69
C ASP A 610 -28.50 -18.81 14.78
N GLY A 611 -27.76 -17.73 14.50
CA GLY A 611 -26.33 -17.65 14.62
C GLY A 611 -25.83 -16.22 14.38
N ILE A 612 -24.56 -16.01 14.70
CA ILE A 612 -23.86 -14.73 14.58
C ILE A 612 -22.48 -15.00 13.99
N LEU A 613 -22.16 -14.27 12.93
CA LEU A 613 -20.81 -14.20 12.36
C LEU A 613 -20.22 -12.82 12.67
N PHE A 614 -18.99 -12.79 13.15
CA PHE A 614 -18.19 -11.57 13.26
C PHE A 614 -17.14 -11.60 12.16
N GLY A 615 -17.15 -10.58 11.30
CA GLY A 615 -16.09 -10.32 10.33
C GLY A 615 -15.32 -9.09 10.77
N GLU A 616 -14.07 -9.29 11.18
CA GLU A 616 -13.19 -8.23 11.67
C GLU A 616 -11.91 -8.15 10.83
N SER A 617 -11.30 -6.98 10.79
CA SER A 617 -9.98 -6.79 10.19
C SER A 617 -8.93 -7.63 10.94
N GLU A 618 -7.96 -8.20 10.23
CA GLU A 618 -6.76 -8.73 10.90
C GLU A 618 -6.09 -7.65 11.75
N GLU A 619 -5.53 -8.04 12.89
CA GLU A 619 -4.89 -7.15 13.88
C GLU A 619 -3.91 -6.14 13.26
N LYS A 620 -3.11 -6.57 12.26
CA LYS A 620 -2.14 -5.70 11.58
C LYS A 620 -2.80 -4.60 10.74
N SER A 621 -3.94 -4.94 10.12
CA SER A 621 -4.72 -4.12 9.19
C SER A 621 -5.77 -3.27 9.89
N SER A 622 -6.10 -3.59 11.15
CA SER A 622 -7.05 -2.82 11.96
C SER A 622 -6.46 -1.46 12.36
N PRO A 623 -7.24 -0.36 12.26
CA PRO A 623 -6.86 0.93 12.85
C PRO A 623 -6.94 0.93 14.38
N TYR A 624 -7.49 -0.14 14.97
CA TYR A 624 -7.66 -0.29 16.41
C TYR A 624 -6.75 -1.42 16.90
N PRO A 625 -5.63 -1.12 17.58
CA PRO A 625 -4.78 -2.15 18.11
C PRO A 625 -5.50 -2.94 19.22
N HIS A 626 -5.11 -4.19 19.42
CA HIS A 626 -5.52 -5.10 20.48
C HIS A 626 -7.03 -5.39 20.63
N VAL A 627 -7.88 -4.97 19.68
CA VAL A 627 -9.33 -5.18 19.75
C VAL A 627 -9.72 -6.65 19.60
N ILE A 628 -8.90 -7.46 18.94
CA ILE A 628 -9.14 -8.89 18.72
C ILE A 628 -9.20 -9.65 20.06
N LYS A 629 -8.39 -9.23 21.04
CA LYS A 629 -8.42 -9.82 22.40
C LYS A 629 -9.78 -9.58 23.07
N ALA A 630 -10.33 -8.37 22.95
CA ALA A 630 -11.63 -8.03 23.50
C ALA A 630 -12.76 -8.81 22.83
N ILE A 631 -12.73 -8.92 21.49
CA ILE A 631 -13.73 -9.68 20.73
C ILE A 631 -13.71 -11.16 21.13
N ASN A 632 -12.53 -11.78 21.16
CA ASN A 632 -12.39 -13.19 21.55
C ASN A 632 -12.92 -13.44 22.96
N LYS A 633 -12.60 -12.56 23.93
CA LYS A 633 -13.12 -12.66 25.30
C LYS A 633 -14.66 -12.68 25.30
N ASN A 634 -15.29 -11.72 24.61
CA ASN A 634 -16.75 -11.61 24.57
C ASN A 634 -17.41 -12.81 23.86
N VAL A 635 -16.81 -13.27 22.76
CA VAL A 635 -17.31 -14.44 22.01
C VAL A 635 -17.19 -15.71 22.85
N SER A 636 -16.07 -15.92 23.53
CA SER A 636 -15.87 -17.08 24.43
C SER A 636 -16.85 -17.08 25.58
N GLU A 637 -17.14 -15.92 26.18
CA GLU A 637 -18.13 -15.79 27.24
C GLU A 637 -19.51 -16.27 26.77
N ILE A 638 -19.98 -15.81 25.61
CA ILE A 638 -21.31 -16.21 25.10
C ILE A 638 -21.34 -17.68 24.66
N LYS A 639 -20.26 -18.21 24.10
CA LYS A 639 -20.19 -19.66 23.81
C LYS A 639 -20.41 -20.51 25.07
N ASN A 640 -19.82 -20.11 26.20
CA ASN A 640 -20.06 -20.79 27.48
C ASN A 640 -21.53 -20.70 27.91
N VAL A 641 -22.18 -19.55 27.74
CA VAL A 641 -23.62 -19.37 28.03
C VAL A 641 -24.47 -20.27 27.14
N LEU A 642 -24.16 -20.38 25.84
CA LEU A 642 -24.87 -21.27 24.92
C LEU A 642 -24.76 -22.73 25.35
N LYS A 643 -23.56 -23.17 25.72
CA LYS A 643 -23.32 -24.53 26.20
C LYS A 643 -24.13 -24.84 27.46
N GLN A 644 -24.19 -23.91 28.41
CA GLN A 644 -25.00 -24.05 29.64
C GLN A 644 -26.50 -24.22 29.35
N HIS A 645 -26.99 -23.63 28.25
CA HIS A 645 -28.38 -23.74 27.80
C HIS A 645 -28.61 -24.87 26.78
N GLY A 646 -27.60 -25.74 26.56
CA GLY A 646 -27.66 -26.86 25.63
C GLY A 646 -27.83 -26.42 24.17
N LEU A 647 -27.18 -25.33 23.78
CA LEU A 647 -27.10 -24.83 22.40
C LEU A 647 -25.68 -25.02 21.85
N GLU A 648 -25.57 -25.16 20.54
CA GLU A 648 -24.31 -25.37 19.85
C GLU A 648 -23.47 -24.09 19.82
N GLU A 649 -22.21 -24.18 20.26
CA GLU A 649 -21.27 -23.06 20.33
C GLU A 649 -20.90 -22.53 18.93
N GLU A 650 -20.98 -23.39 17.91
CA GLU A 650 -20.68 -23.10 16.50
C GLU A 650 -21.68 -22.17 15.83
N ARG A 651 -22.80 -21.85 16.51
CA ARG A 651 -23.72 -20.77 16.11
C ARG A 651 -23.06 -19.41 16.17
N ILE A 652 -21.98 -19.25 16.95
CA ILE A 652 -21.20 -18.02 17.00
C ILE A 652 -19.82 -18.27 16.39
N ARG A 653 -19.49 -17.51 15.34
CA ARG A 653 -18.21 -17.59 14.64
C ARG A 653 -17.55 -16.23 14.58
N PHE A 654 -16.26 -16.21 14.88
CA PHE A 654 -15.41 -15.05 14.72
C PHE A 654 -14.35 -15.35 13.67
N VAL A 655 -14.23 -14.47 12.68
CA VAL A 655 -13.33 -14.62 11.55
C VAL A 655 -12.61 -13.30 11.32
N GLN A 656 -11.29 -13.39 11.18
CA GLN A 656 -10.47 -12.27 10.73
C GLN A 656 -10.35 -12.32 9.21
N PHE A 657 -10.47 -11.17 8.57
CA PHE A 657 -10.39 -11.03 7.12
C PHE A 657 -9.27 -10.06 6.74
N VAL A 658 -8.77 -10.23 5.51
CA VAL A 658 -8.11 -9.18 4.73
C VAL A 658 -8.94 -8.86 3.48
N THR A 659 -8.80 -7.65 2.95
CA THR A 659 -9.65 -7.10 1.87
C THR A 659 -9.66 -7.92 0.57
N VAL A 660 -8.68 -8.80 0.38
CA VAL A 660 -8.55 -9.67 -0.82
C VAL A 660 -9.19 -11.06 -0.66
N MET A 661 -9.69 -11.43 0.52
CA MET A 661 -10.25 -12.76 0.81
C MET A 661 -11.70 -12.95 0.33
N LEU A 662 -12.01 -12.64 -0.93
CA LEU A 662 -13.37 -12.70 -1.48
C LEU A 662 -14.00 -14.09 -1.32
N GLY A 663 -13.30 -15.13 -1.80
CA GLY A 663 -13.74 -16.52 -1.65
C GLY A 663 -13.81 -16.97 -0.20
N GLY A 664 -12.90 -16.48 0.65
CA GLY A 664 -12.92 -16.74 2.09
C GLY A 664 -14.23 -16.26 2.73
N PHE A 665 -14.62 -15.00 2.47
CA PHE A 665 -15.88 -14.45 2.97
C PHE A 665 -17.09 -15.29 2.57
N VAL A 666 -17.22 -15.59 1.28
CA VAL A 666 -18.32 -16.41 0.74
C VAL A 666 -18.37 -17.77 1.44
N ASN A 667 -17.21 -18.43 1.58
CA ASN A 667 -17.11 -19.73 2.22
C ASN A 667 -17.54 -19.68 3.70
N TYR A 668 -17.08 -18.72 4.49
CA TYR A 668 -17.46 -18.62 5.91
C TYR A 668 -18.95 -18.35 6.10
N VAL A 669 -19.53 -17.47 5.28
CA VAL A 669 -20.97 -17.14 5.30
C VAL A 669 -21.80 -18.37 4.95
N ASN A 670 -21.44 -19.09 3.87
CA ASN A 670 -22.14 -20.29 3.45
C ASN A 670 -21.98 -21.44 4.46
N ASN A 671 -20.77 -21.65 4.99
CA ASN A 671 -20.50 -22.66 6.00
C ASN A 671 -21.32 -22.46 7.29
N LEU A 672 -21.57 -21.20 7.70
CA LEU A 672 -22.44 -20.95 8.85
C LEU A 672 -23.91 -21.18 8.49
N SER A 673 -24.34 -20.73 7.31
CA SER A 673 -25.67 -20.98 6.79
C SER A 673 -26.01 -22.48 6.76
N ASP A 674 -25.11 -23.31 6.24
CA ASP A 674 -25.33 -24.75 6.10
C ASP A 674 -25.34 -25.46 7.46
N PHE A 675 -24.46 -25.03 8.37
CA PHE A 675 -24.49 -25.50 9.75
C PHE A 675 -25.84 -25.20 10.42
N ILE A 676 -26.33 -23.96 10.33
CA ILE A 676 -27.60 -23.56 10.94
C ILE A 676 -28.77 -24.31 10.31
N LYS A 677 -28.79 -24.49 8.98
CA LYS A 677 -29.81 -25.31 8.31
C LYS A 677 -29.84 -26.74 8.82
N LYS A 678 -28.66 -27.34 9.09
CA LYS A 678 -28.55 -28.69 9.64
C LYS A 678 -28.95 -28.77 11.11
N ALA A 679 -28.55 -27.80 11.93
CA ALA A 679 -28.87 -27.75 13.36
C ALA A 679 -30.32 -27.31 13.64
N GLY A 680 -30.96 -26.65 12.67
CA GLY A 680 -32.29 -26.07 12.81
C GLY A 680 -32.29 -24.73 13.56
N PRO A 681 -33.43 -24.00 13.51
CA PRO A 681 -33.60 -22.75 14.24
C PRO A 681 -33.59 -22.99 15.75
N ILE A 682 -33.12 -22.00 16.52
CA ILE A 682 -33.15 -22.09 17.99
C ILE A 682 -34.63 -22.12 18.46
N PRO A 683 -35.04 -23.10 19.29
CA PRO A 683 -36.40 -23.17 19.82
C PRO A 683 -36.77 -21.96 20.69
N ASP A 684 -38.02 -21.50 20.61
CA ASP A 684 -38.50 -20.31 21.33
C ASP A 684 -38.32 -20.42 22.85
N GLU A 685 -38.47 -21.63 23.42
CA GLU A 685 -38.23 -21.88 24.85
C GLU A 685 -36.77 -21.63 25.26
N LYS A 686 -35.82 -21.99 24.39
CA LYS A 686 -34.39 -21.75 24.64
C LYS A 686 -34.06 -20.27 24.44
N ARG A 687 -34.69 -19.58 23.47
CA ARG A 687 -34.50 -18.14 23.25
C ARG A 687 -34.86 -17.31 24.47
N LYS A 688 -35.99 -17.63 25.12
CA LYS A 688 -36.45 -16.91 26.32
C LYS A 688 -35.49 -17.04 27.51
N LYS A 689 -34.67 -18.08 27.56
CA LYS A 689 -33.66 -18.29 28.62
C LYS A 689 -32.36 -17.53 28.38
N LEU A 690 -32.18 -16.93 27.20
CA LEU A 690 -30.99 -16.14 26.86
C LEU A 690 -31.13 -14.66 27.24
N LEU A 691 -32.34 -14.20 27.60
CA LEU A 691 -32.61 -12.90 28.20
C LEU A 691 -32.53 -13.02 29.72
#